data_AF-A0A7R8ZXG9-F1
#
_entry.id   AF-A0A7R8ZXG9-F1
#
_cell.length_a   1.000
_cell.length_b   1.000
_cell.length_c   1.000
_cell.angle_alpha   90.00
_cell.angle_beta   90.00
_cell.angle_gamma   90.00
#
_symmetry.space_group_name_H-M   'P 1'
#
loop_
_entity.id
_entity.type
_entity.pdbx_description
1 polymer ?
#
loop_
_entity_poly.entity_id
_entity_poly.type
_entity_poly.pdbx_seq_one_letter_code
_entity_poly.pdbx_strand_id
1 'polypeptide(L)'
;MWTESIVTSPNYRPLSIPHDVTLWGFISSEIKRVINHFGDAPWMVNGVSGGIRRFSEIQELVEKAASNLRNRGLKKGDVVCFHSENHVDYVILVLSVIACGAVPFLLPLCSTDALEDQCHLESFQIIFCSASNYEDVCARIKSCPSVKYVISMDPHPSRKIQTSNDLFQGSPDGVVKVTGVESDLAVIFLSSGTTGKPKTIEHTHYSMIAGFCNTAREVKEWEGTEDWRMVIPFHLGHVSGLCHAFMAIRLAHQLIFLPKYDPSHLLAAIQRYKVPHIEVTEKHVLIRVVIDACTAAMSQILVLAVEDGRILVPDEPGELCFKSPSQMKAYRHDEDETWRTIDEQGFIHTGDYGYIDKDGYVFLLARVTDLIKISDSGQISLIPPTKVEDVLLSHVDVMDVAVFGVPSSGDQGLESGDSLVVSVVKKKESDLTKDQLISFLRVPDDGVSKSALGHATSNPSSTSNVVVGEAEGEISSGQPGRQRLDHLIPNILKRERIKLCIISNGVAGKVAEACASIDRQPVVVTFEEEDGFKSLRTLLTEASDIPFPEVDKNSDEDVAMIYFSSGTTGEPKPSTRCLYLLLVVSWDSEEKNESSWIMAASLNFSHIASLLFLFFSLKRGQKYIMFSRYHHDILFPAVEKYKATHLVIFPSTVIHICKKADSKKYDLHSLRTLIVSGAPLSYNMEKVLRARLPNVSDFCQCYGSTEGTWLTFRGNGCYKPGSIGIPYPLVVAKETRETLHEDGYLYTGDYGYMDQDGFCFVRDRIKDLIIREEQGLEIIVAPSEIEGVLYLHPDVMSAAVYGVPAVGINGFVPRASVIKRDESNVQEQELIDFVAGCVSPECVLLGGLEFLSAIPMTPAGKVYRKQLQEAFIAKIKAKLESRES
;
A
#
# COMPACT_ATOMS: atom_id res chain seq x y z
N MET A 1 -30.54 -12.68 -13.86
CA MET A 1 -29.66 -12.40 -12.70
C MET A 1 -28.97 -13.67 -12.21
N TRP A 2 -29.59 -14.85 -12.24
CA TRP A 2 -28.87 -16.13 -12.19
C TRP A 2 -29.65 -17.12 -13.05
N THR A 3 -28.97 -17.83 -13.93
CA THR A 3 -29.49 -19.08 -14.51
C THR A 3 -28.41 -20.11 -14.23
N GLU A 4 -28.58 -20.89 -13.16
CA GLU A 4 -27.74 -22.04 -12.78
C GLU A 4 -26.23 -21.74 -12.79
N SER A 5 -25.69 -21.25 -11.67
CA SER A 5 -24.24 -21.12 -11.35
C SER A 5 -23.34 -20.31 -12.31
N ILE A 6 -23.83 -19.87 -13.47
CA ILE A 6 -23.12 -19.00 -14.41
C ILE A 6 -23.54 -17.56 -14.15
N VAL A 7 -22.56 -16.72 -13.83
CA VAL A 7 -22.77 -15.28 -13.66
C VAL A 7 -22.71 -14.64 -15.05
N THR A 8 -23.81 -14.00 -15.41
CA THR A 8 -23.95 -13.21 -16.63
C THR A 8 -24.24 -11.78 -16.23
N SER A 9 -23.54 -10.81 -16.82
CA SER A 9 -23.68 -9.39 -16.49
C SER A 9 -25.17 -8.99 -16.49
N PRO A 10 -25.77 -8.64 -15.34
CA PRO A 10 -27.18 -8.36 -15.24
C PRO A 10 -27.47 -6.90 -15.65
N ASN A 11 -28.51 -6.72 -16.47
CA ASN A 11 -29.22 -5.44 -16.65
C ASN A 11 -28.61 -4.33 -17.51
N TYR A 12 -27.55 -4.56 -18.28
CA TYR A 12 -27.03 -3.53 -19.19
C TYR A 12 -27.52 -3.73 -20.64
N ARG A 13 -27.89 -2.63 -21.34
CA ARG A 13 -28.26 -2.69 -22.77
C ARG A 13 -27.15 -3.41 -23.56
N PRO A 14 -27.50 -4.32 -24.51
CA PRO A 14 -26.54 -4.99 -25.37
C PRO A 14 -25.63 -3.97 -26.04
N LEU A 15 -24.32 -4.22 -25.99
CA LEU A 15 -23.38 -3.36 -26.69
C LEU A 15 -23.34 -3.76 -28.16
N SER A 16 -23.59 -2.81 -29.06
CA SER A 16 -23.53 -3.07 -30.50
C SER A 16 -22.06 -3.07 -30.95
N ILE A 17 -21.43 -4.23 -30.95
CA ILE A 17 -20.09 -4.41 -31.52
C ILE A 17 -20.24 -4.55 -33.04
N PRO A 18 -19.57 -3.71 -33.86
CA PRO A 18 -19.68 -3.81 -35.30
C PRO A 18 -18.90 -5.02 -35.84
N HIS A 19 -19.50 -5.75 -36.78
CA HIS A 19 -18.93 -6.97 -37.38
C HIS A 19 -18.38 -6.72 -38.80
N ASP A 20 -18.61 -5.55 -39.37
CA ASP A 20 -18.33 -5.19 -40.76
C ASP A 20 -17.24 -4.12 -40.91
N VAL A 21 -16.62 -3.71 -39.80
CA VAL A 21 -15.56 -2.69 -39.76
C VAL A 21 -14.27 -3.25 -39.18
N THR A 22 -13.15 -2.88 -39.78
CA THR A 22 -11.82 -3.24 -39.24
C THR A 22 -11.50 -2.40 -38.01
N LEU A 23 -10.56 -2.88 -37.19
CA LEU A 23 -10.09 -2.11 -36.02
C LEU A 23 -9.65 -0.68 -36.40
N TRP A 24 -8.89 -0.52 -37.51
CA TRP A 24 -8.52 0.81 -38.00
C TRP A 24 -9.73 1.62 -38.49
N GLY A 25 -10.65 1.01 -39.24
CA GLY A 25 -11.86 1.69 -39.70
C GLY A 25 -12.70 2.23 -38.52
N PHE A 26 -12.80 1.44 -37.46
CA PHE A 26 -13.49 1.80 -36.24
C PHE A 26 -12.79 2.93 -35.49
N ILE A 27 -11.47 2.81 -35.24
CA ILE A 27 -10.66 3.86 -34.59
C ILE A 27 -10.67 5.15 -35.41
N SER A 28 -10.57 5.07 -36.74
CA SER A 28 -10.65 6.23 -37.64
C SER A 28 -12.00 6.96 -37.51
N SER A 29 -13.10 6.22 -37.36
CA SER A 29 -14.42 6.82 -37.12
C SER A 29 -14.50 7.53 -35.77
N GLU A 30 -13.87 6.97 -34.73
CA GLU A 30 -13.81 7.57 -33.40
C GLU A 30 -12.94 8.83 -33.39
N ILE A 31 -11.79 8.83 -34.08
CA ILE A 31 -10.94 10.03 -34.22
C ILE A 31 -11.73 11.17 -34.90
N LYS A 32 -12.44 10.87 -35.99
CA LYS A 32 -13.30 11.87 -36.68
C LYS A 32 -14.38 12.40 -35.75
N ARG A 33 -15.02 11.52 -34.99
CA ARG A 33 -16.04 11.90 -34.01
C ARG A 33 -15.45 12.84 -32.95
N VAL A 34 -14.28 12.50 -32.40
CA VAL A 34 -13.59 13.31 -31.38
C VAL A 34 -13.23 14.69 -31.92
N ILE A 35 -12.57 14.77 -33.08
CA ILE A 35 -12.19 16.05 -33.69
C ILE A 35 -13.42 16.92 -33.97
N ASN A 36 -14.51 16.32 -34.47
CA ASN A 36 -15.74 17.06 -34.78
C ASN A 36 -16.48 17.57 -33.53
N HIS A 37 -16.42 16.87 -32.40
CA HIS A 37 -17.13 17.25 -31.18
C HIS A 37 -16.30 18.08 -30.20
N PHE A 38 -15.00 17.76 -30.06
CA PHE A 38 -14.11 18.33 -29.04
C PHE A 38 -12.97 19.17 -29.62
N GLY A 39 -12.78 19.13 -30.94
CA GLY A 39 -11.67 19.82 -31.61
C GLY A 39 -10.36 19.05 -31.54
N ASP A 40 -9.28 19.69 -32.02
CA ASP A 40 -7.94 19.12 -32.01
C ASP A 40 -7.22 19.38 -30.69
N ALA A 41 -6.69 18.33 -30.08
CA ALA A 41 -5.94 18.37 -28.82
C ALA A 41 -4.75 17.40 -28.85
N PRO A 42 -3.76 17.58 -27.97
CA PRO A 42 -2.74 16.56 -27.73
C PRO A 42 -3.37 15.23 -27.32
N TRP A 43 -3.04 14.16 -28.02
CA TRP A 43 -3.49 12.80 -27.72
C TRP A 43 -2.44 12.02 -26.93
N MET A 44 -1.23 11.87 -27.48
CA MET A 44 -0.13 11.16 -26.81
C MET A 44 0.99 12.11 -26.44
N VAL A 45 1.44 12.04 -25.19
CA VAL A 45 2.55 12.84 -24.67
C VAL A 45 3.58 11.96 -24.00
N ASN A 46 4.83 12.12 -24.40
CA ASN A 46 5.95 11.54 -23.69
C ASN A 46 6.20 12.32 -22.39
N GLY A 47 5.94 11.68 -21.25
CA GLY A 47 6.04 12.31 -19.93
C GLY A 47 7.42 12.86 -19.59
N VAL A 48 8.48 12.34 -20.23
CA VAL A 48 9.87 12.75 -19.99
C VAL A 48 10.33 13.79 -21.01
N SER A 49 10.31 13.45 -22.30
CA SER A 49 10.82 14.34 -23.35
C SER A 49 9.87 15.49 -23.70
N GLY A 50 8.57 15.32 -23.43
CA GLY A 50 7.53 16.26 -23.86
C GLY A 50 7.19 16.20 -25.35
N GLY A 51 7.63 15.15 -26.07
CA GLY A 51 7.15 14.89 -27.42
C GLY A 51 5.63 14.66 -27.45
N ILE A 52 4.96 15.16 -28.48
CA ILE A 52 3.49 15.17 -28.58
C ILE A 52 3.04 14.67 -29.96
N ARG A 53 1.92 13.93 -29.98
CA ARG A 53 1.07 13.71 -31.15
C ARG A 53 -0.34 14.18 -30.85
N ARG A 54 -0.97 14.86 -31.80
CA ARG A 54 -2.33 15.40 -31.71
C ARG A 54 -3.34 14.50 -32.43
N PHE A 55 -4.62 14.63 -32.05
CA PHE A 55 -5.71 13.87 -32.67
C PHE A 55 -5.81 14.10 -34.18
N SER A 56 -5.65 15.34 -34.64
CA SER A 56 -5.69 15.70 -36.07
C SER A 56 -4.61 15.05 -36.92
N GLU A 57 -3.46 14.72 -36.32
CA GLU A 57 -2.31 14.14 -37.04
C GLU A 57 -2.48 12.63 -37.28
N ILE A 58 -3.26 11.94 -36.44
CA ILE A 58 -3.29 10.47 -36.41
C ILE A 58 -3.68 9.90 -37.78
N GLN A 59 -4.77 10.38 -38.38
CA GLN A 59 -5.27 9.80 -39.61
C GLN A 59 -4.27 9.95 -40.76
N GLU A 60 -3.71 11.15 -40.94
CA GLU A 60 -2.75 11.42 -42.00
C GLU A 60 -1.45 10.62 -41.81
N LEU A 61 -0.92 10.56 -40.58
CA LEU A 61 0.30 9.81 -40.28
C LEU A 61 0.10 8.31 -40.49
N VAL A 62 -1.04 7.76 -40.04
CA VAL A 62 -1.37 6.34 -40.21
C VAL A 62 -1.43 5.97 -41.70
N GLU A 63 -2.16 6.76 -42.50
CA GLU A 63 -2.34 6.50 -43.93
C GLU A 63 -1.03 6.63 -44.71
N LYS A 64 -0.21 7.67 -44.44
CA LYS A 64 1.11 7.83 -45.09
C LYS A 64 2.05 6.69 -44.74
N ALA A 65 2.15 6.32 -43.47
CA ALA A 65 3.01 5.22 -43.06
C ALA A 65 2.52 3.89 -43.63
N ALA A 66 1.21 3.65 -43.70
CA ALA A 66 0.65 2.47 -44.34
C ALA A 66 1.03 2.38 -45.83
N SER A 67 0.89 3.47 -46.59
CA SER A 67 1.33 3.53 -48.01
C SER A 67 2.82 3.25 -48.16
N ASN A 68 3.65 3.86 -47.32
CA ASN A 68 5.10 3.68 -47.35
C ASN A 68 5.56 2.27 -46.94
N LEU A 69 4.82 1.60 -46.07
CA LEU A 69 5.05 0.20 -45.70
C LEU A 69 4.66 -0.75 -46.84
N ARG A 70 3.54 -0.51 -47.53
CA ARG A 70 3.16 -1.26 -48.73
C ARG A 70 4.17 -1.10 -49.86
N ASN A 71 4.69 0.11 -50.07
CA ASN A 71 5.75 0.37 -51.04
C ASN A 71 7.06 -0.37 -50.71
N ARG A 72 7.30 -0.69 -49.43
CA ARG A 72 8.40 -1.53 -48.96
C ARG A 72 8.11 -3.04 -49.10
N GLY A 73 6.95 -3.40 -49.64
CA GLY A 73 6.56 -4.76 -49.96
C GLY A 73 5.68 -5.45 -48.91
N LEU A 74 5.22 -4.72 -47.89
CA LEU A 74 4.32 -5.27 -46.87
C LEU A 74 2.95 -5.62 -47.47
N LYS A 75 2.47 -6.83 -47.22
CA LYS A 75 1.20 -7.36 -47.74
C LYS A 75 0.25 -7.74 -46.59
N LYS A 76 -1.03 -7.93 -46.95
CA LYS A 76 -2.03 -8.47 -46.02
C LYS A 76 -1.54 -9.81 -45.43
N GLY A 77 -1.62 -9.93 -44.11
CA GLY A 77 -1.21 -11.14 -43.38
C GLY A 77 0.28 -11.22 -43.03
N ASP A 78 1.13 -10.34 -43.57
CA ASP A 78 2.53 -10.26 -43.13
C ASP A 78 2.61 -9.81 -41.66
N VAL A 79 3.62 -10.28 -40.93
CA VAL A 79 3.83 -9.96 -39.52
C VAL A 79 4.97 -8.94 -39.36
N VAL A 80 4.76 -7.91 -38.54
CA VAL A 80 5.71 -6.81 -38.30
C VAL A 80 6.04 -6.71 -36.82
N CYS A 81 7.31 -6.84 -36.44
CA CYS A 81 7.73 -6.84 -35.05
C CYS A 81 7.93 -5.41 -34.51
N PHE A 82 7.47 -5.18 -33.29
CA PHE A 82 7.72 -3.97 -32.50
C PHE A 82 8.56 -4.35 -31.28
N HIS A 83 9.82 -3.89 -31.24
CA HIS A 83 10.76 -4.09 -30.13
C HIS A 83 11.38 -2.75 -29.73
N SER A 84 10.61 -1.98 -28.98
CA SER A 84 10.94 -0.62 -28.57
C SER A 84 10.29 -0.34 -27.22
N GLU A 85 10.90 0.52 -26.41
CA GLU A 85 10.22 1.18 -25.31
C GLU A 85 9.08 2.08 -25.82
N ASN A 86 8.31 2.66 -24.89
CA ASN A 86 7.18 3.52 -25.26
C ASN A 86 7.66 4.77 -26.01
N HIS A 87 6.97 5.07 -27.11
CA HIS A 87 7.29 6.20 -27.98
C HIS A 87 6.01 6.85 -28.54
N VAL A 88 6.08 8.14 -28.90
CA VAL A 88 4.91 8.91 -29.38
C VAL A 88 4.35 8.38 -30.70
N ASP A 89 5.21 7.76 -31.52
CA ASP A 89 4.85 7.15 -32.81
C ASP A 89 4.42 5.69 -32.69
N TYR A 90 4.55 5.07 -31.52
CA TYR A 90 4.39 3.62 -31.35
C TYR A 90 3.00 3.16 -31.81
N VAL A 91 1.95 3.78 -31.28
CA VAL A 91 0.55 3.41 -31.58
C VAL A 91 0.17 3.80 -33.01
N ILE A 92 0.70 4.91 -33.54
CA ILE A 92 0.49 5.32 -34.94
C ILE A 92 1.02 4.23 -35.87
N LEU A 93 2.24 3.75 -35.64
CA LEU A 93 2.85 2.70 -36.46
C LEU A 93 2.12 1.36 -36.33
N VAL A 94 1.65 1.00 -35.13
CA VAL A 94 0.78 -0.19 -34.93
C VAL A 94 -0.49 -0.07 -35.79
N LEU A 95 -1.16 1.08 -35.75
CA LEU A 95 -2.34 1.34 -36.58
C LEU A 95 -2.02 1.36 -38.08
N SER A 96 -0.83 1.82 -38.49
CA SER A 96 -0.36 1.76 -39.89
C SER A 96 -0.17 0.34 -40.41
N VAL A 97 0.35 -0.56 -39.58
CA VAL A 97 0.49 -1.98 -39.93
C VAL A 97 -0.91 -2.61 -40.08
N ILE A 98 -1.82 -2.33 -39.13
CA ILE A 98 -3.22 -2.79 -39.17
C ILE A 98 -3.94 -2.23 -40.42
N ALA A 99 -3.70 -0.97 -40.78
CA ALA A 99 -4.26 -0.32 -41.97
C ALA A 99 -3.75 -0.94 -43.30
N CYS A 100 -2.59 -1.62 -43.28
CA CYS A 100 -2.11 -2.44 -44.40
C CYS A 100 -2.78 -3.82 -44.46
N GLY A 101 -3.57 -4.22 -43.45
CA GLY A 101 -4.03 -5.60 -43.27
C GLY A 101 -2.92 -6.56 -42.84
N ALA A 102 -1.76 -6.03 -42.42
CA ALA A 102 -0.67 -6.78 -41.81
C ALA A 102 -0.87 -6.84 -40.28
N VAL A 103 -0.10 -7.70 -39.61
CA VAL A 103 -0.29 -8.01 -38.19
C VAL A 103 0.90 -7.47 -37.38
N PRO A 104 0.71 -6.47 -36.51
CA PRO A 104 1.72 -6.05 -35.56
C PRO A 104 1.94 -7.14 -34.51
N PHE A 105 3.20 -7.53 -34.32
CA PHE A 105 3.69 -8.40 -33.26
C PHE A 105 4.34 -7.53 -32.21
N LEU A 106 3.71 -7.40 -31.04
CA LEU A 106 4.15 -6.51 -29.98
C LEU A 106 5.02 -7.31 -29.00
N LEU A 107 6.33 -7.12 -29.13
CA LEU A 107 7.34 -7.78 -28.32
C LEU A 107 7.77 -6.83 -27.17
N PRO A 108 7.37 -7.10 -25.91
CA PRO A 108 7.83 -6.30 -24.78
C PRO A 108 9.37 -6.33 -24.67
N LEU A 109 9.94 -5.32 -24.01
CA LEU A 109 11.36 -5.29 -23.65
C LEU A 109 11.65 -6.27 -22.49
N CYS A 110 11.43 -7.56 -22.70
CA CYS A 110 11.76 -8.63 -21.76
C CYS A 110 12.95 -9.42 -22.33
N SER A 111 14.14 -9.22 -21.75
CA SER A 111 15.45 -9.81 -22.13
C SER A 111 15.75 -9.86 -23.64
N THR A 112 16.87 -9.29 -24.06
CA THR A 112 17.29 -9.18 -25.47
C THR A 112 17.35 -10.51 -26.25
N ASP A 113 17.43 -11.64 -25.55
CA ASP A 113 17.44 -12.99 -26.14
C ASP A 113 16.07 -13.40 -26.74
N ALA A 114 14.96 -12.83 -26.23
CA ALA A 114 13.62 -13.13 -26.73
C ALA A 114 13.41 -12.69 -28.19
N LEU A 115 14.10 -11.64 -28.65
CA LEU A 115 13.97 -11.18 -30.04
C LEU A 115 14.54 -12.20 -31.03
N GLU A 116 15.70 -12.78 -30.73
CA GLU A 116 16.35 -13.77 -31.59
C GLU A 116 15.50 -15.05 -31.69
N ASP A 117 15.02 -15.55 -30.55
CA ASP A 117 14.10 -16.69 -30.50
C ASP A 117 12.84 -16.46 -31.33
N GLN A 118 12.21 -15.29 -31.20
CA GLN A 118 11.00 -14.98 -31.95
C GLN A 118 11.28 -14.81 -33.45
N CYS A 119 12.44 -14.28 -33.85
CA CYS A 119 12.81 -14.23 -35.26
C CYS A 119 13.07 -15.61 -35.89
N HIS A 120 13.31 -16.65 -35.07
CA HIS A 120 13.40 -18.04 -35.55
C HIS A 120 12.03 -18.69 -35.72
N LEU A 121 11.04 -18.27 -34.93
CA LEU A 121 9.66 -18.77 -35.01
C LEU A 121 8.83 -18.01 -36.05
N GLU A 122 9.07 -16.72 -36.18
CA GLU A 122 8.31 -15.81 -37.04
C GLU A 122 9.20 -15.19 -38.13
N SER A 123 8.65 -15.08 -39.33
CA SER A 123 9.33 -14.40 -40.45
C SER A 123 9.00 -12.91 -40.49
N PHE A 124 9.67 -12.12 -39.66
CA PHE A 124 9.52 -10.66 -39.69
C PHE A 124 10.23 -10.05 -40.90
N GLN A 125 9.51 -9.30 -41.74
CA GLN A 125 10.15 -8.52 -42.82
C GLN A 125 10.59 -7.12 -42.35
N ILE A 126 9.90 -6.58 -41.35
CA ILE A 126 10.10 -5.23 -40.82
C ILE A 126 10.14 -5.31 -39.30
N ILE A 127 11.09 -4.62 -38.68
CA ILE A 127 11.19 -4.45 -37.24
C ILE A 127 11.22 -2.96 -36.91
N PHE A 128 10.33 -2.53 -36.02
CA PHE A 128 10.35 -1.21 -35.41
C PHE A 128 11.07 -1.25 -34.07
N CYS A 129 11.99 -0.32 -33.85
CA CYS A 129 12.74 -0.18 -32.60
C CYS A 129 12.96 1.29 -32.23
N SER A 130 13.50 1.58 -31.05
CA SER A 130 13.98 2.91 -30.70
C SER A 130 15.43 3.13 -31.14
N ALA A 131 15.87 4.38 -31.17
CA ALA A 131 17.27 4.69 -31.47
C ALA A 131 18.22 4.07 -30.44
N SER A 132 17.81 3.96 -29.16
CA SER A 132 18.66 3.36 -28.12
C SER A 132 18.83 1.85 -28.29
N ASN A 133 17.86 1.17 -28.90
CA ASN A 133 17.88 -0.30 -29.05
C ASN A 133 18.33 -0.73 -30.46
N TYR A 134 18.53 0.22 -31.38
CA TYR A 134 18.83 -0.06 -32.78
C TYR A 134 20.05 -0.98 -32.98
N GLU A 135 21.18 -0.68 -32.33
CA GLU A 135 22.42 -1.46 -32.50
C GLU A 135 22.26 -2.90 -31.97
N ASP A 136 21.54 -3.08 -30.87
CA ASP A 136 21.31 -4.40 -30.29
C ASP A 136 20.35 -5.22 -31.17
N VAL A 137 19.25 -4.62 -31.66
CA VAL A 137 18.36 -5.25 -32.65
C VAL A 137 19.17 -5.69 -33.88
N CYS A 138 19.98 -4.79 -34.47
CA CYS A 138 20.82 -5.13 -35.61
C CYS A 138 21.85 -6.23 -35.31
N ALA A 139 22.35 -6.33 -34.08
CA ALA A 139 23.28 -7.37 -33.68
C ALA A 139 22.62 -8.75 -33.62
N ARG A 140 21.39 -8.83 -33.10
CA ARG A 140 20.63 -10.09 -32.92
C ARG A 140 20.05 -10.63 -34.22
N ILE A 141 19.54 -9.77 -35.09
CA ILE A 141 18.89 -10.21 -36.32
C ILE A 141 19.87 -10.66 -37.42
N LYS A 142 21.19 -10.67 -37.16
CA LYS A 142 22.18 -11.16 -38.13
C LYS A 142 21.91 -12.59 -38.57
N SER A 143 21.32 -13.40 -37.68
CA SER A 143 20.90 -14.78 -37.92
C SER A 143 19.51 -14.88 -38.60
N CYS A 144 18.83 -13.77 -38.87
CA CYS A 144 17.43 -13.70 -39.29
C CYS A 144 17.30 -13.08 -40.71
N PRO A 145 17.47 -13.87 -41.79
CA PRO A 145 17.53 -13.36 -43.16
C PRO A 145 16.20 -12.81 -43.70
N SER A 146 15.09 -13.06 -43.00
CA SER A 146 13.76 -12.55 -43.34
C SER A 146 13.63 -11.04 -43.16
N VAL A 147 14.42 -10.45 -42.24
CA VAL A 147 14.35 -9.03 -41.90
C VAL A 147 14.99 -8.18 -42.99
N LYS A 148 14.19 -7.36 -43.68
CA LYS A 148 14.64 -6.46 -44.75
C LYS A 148 14.83 -5.03 -44.27
N TYR A 149 14.02 -4.60 -43.29
CA TYR A 149 14.03 -3.23 -42.80
C TYR A 149 14.02 -3.20 -41.27
N VAL A 150 14.98 -2.49 -40.69
CA VAL A 150 14.95 -2.03 -39.29
C VAL A 150 14.67 -0.53 -39.33
N ILE A 151 13.56 -0.11 -38.76
CA ILE A 151 13.09 1.28 -38.80
C ILE A 151 13.03 1.79 -37.37
N SER A 152 13.83 2.81 -37.06
CA SER A 152 13.84 3.43 -35.74
C SER A 152 12.69 4.43 -35.58
N MET A 153 12.11 4.57 -34.40
CA MET A 153 11.14 5.63 -34.13
C MET A 153 11.81 7.00 -33.90
N ASP A 154 13.10 6.98 -33.57
CA ASP A 154 13.92 8.17 -33.31
C ASP A 154 15.13 8.25 -34.27
N PRO A 155 15.68 9.44 -34.53
CA PRO A 155 16.98 9.58 -35.18
C PRO A 155 18.10 8.92 -34.36
N HIS A 156 18.98 8.17 -35.01
CA HIS A 156 20.16 7.62 -34.33
C HIS A 156 21.24 8.70 -34.13
N PRO A 157 21.90 8.77 -32.95
CA PRO A 157 22.85 9.85 -32.64
C PRO A 157 24.04 9.96 -33.61
N SER A 158 24.47 8.83 -34.18
CA SER A 158 25.72 8.73 -34.94
C SER A 158 25.60 8.10 -36.32
N ARG A 159 24.41 7.62 -36.71
CA ARG A 159 24.21 6.89 -37.99
C ARG A 159 22.99 7.44 -38.72
N LYS A 160 23.09 7.50 -40.05
CA LYS A 160 21.93 7.77 -40.90
C LYS A 160 21.17 6.46 -41.12
N ILE A 161 20.06 6.30 -40.42
CA ILE A 161 19.18 5.14 -40.47
C ILE A 161 17.77 5.54 -40.92
N GLN A 162 16.95 4.58 -41.33
CA GLN A 162 15.53 4.85 -41.60
C GLN A 162 14.77 5.07 -40.29
N THR A 163 13.85 6.01 -40.31
CA THR A 163 13.07 6.44 -39.15
C THR A 163 11.56 6.45 -39.43
N SER A 164 10.74 6.55 -38.39
CA SER A 164 9.29 6.78 -38.52
C SER A 164 8.97 8.01 -39.38
N ASN A 165 9.78 9.07 -39.28
CA ASN A 165 9.66 10.27 -40.11
C ASN A 165 9.74 9.98 -41.62
N ASP A 166 10.52 8.98 -42.05
CA ASP A 166 10.60 8.56 -43.46
C ASP A 166 9.31 7.88 -43.94
N LEU A 167 8.55 7.27 -43.02
CA LEU A 167 7.23 6.68 -43.31
C LEU A 167 6.12 7.73 -43.33
N PHE A 168 6.31 8.86 -42.65
CA PHE A 168 5.33 9.95 -42.59
C PHE A 168 5.44 10.96 -43.74
N GLN A 169 6.31 10.72 -44.73
CA GLN A 169 6.45 11.56 -45.93
C GLN A 169 5.54 11.09 -47.08
N GLY A 170 5.31 12.00 -48.04
CA GLY A 170 4.60 11.71 -49.28
C GLY A 170 3.07 11.81 -49.15
N SER A 171 2.36 11.24 -50.12
CA SER A 171 0.90 11.25 -50.19
C SER A 171 0.34 9.84 -49.95
N PRO A 172 -0.75 9.70 -49.17
CA PRO A 172 -1.38 8.41 -48.95
C PRO A 172 -2.07 7.90 -50.23
N ASP A 173 -1.99 6.60 -50.47
CA ASP A 173 -2.63 5.88 -51.60
C ASP A 173 -3.85 5.05 -51.16
N GLY A 174 -4.38 5.31 -49.96
CA GLY A 174 -5.59 4.70 -49.40
C GLY A 174 -5.33 3.65 -48.32
N VAL A 175 -6.37 2.88 -47.98
CA VAL A 175 -6.35 1.84 -46.92
C VAL A 175 -6.77 0.50 -47.53
N VAL A 176 -6.17 -0.60 -47.08
CA VAL A 176 -6.55 -1.95 -47.54
C VAL A 176 -7.94 -2.31 -47.01
N LYS A 177 -8.84 -2.72 -47.90
CA LYS A 177 -10.14 -3.30 -47.48
C LYS A 177 -9.92 -4.69 -46.93
N VAL A 178 -10.14 -4.86 -45.63
CA VAL A 178 -10.16 -6.16 -44.96
C VAL A 178 -11.61 -6.60 -44.82
N THR A 179 -11.91 -7.86 -45.16
CA THR A 179 -13.27 -8.41 -45.20
C THR A 179 -13.55 -9.44 -44.11
N GLY A 180 -12.52 -9.99 -43.45
CA GLY A 180 -12.68 -11.01 -42.41
C GLY A 180 -12.48 -10.44 -41.00
N VAL A 181 -13.38 -9.57 -40.52
CA VAL A 181 -13.22 -8.89 -39.22
C VAL A 181 -13.12 -9.87 -38.04
N GLU A 182 -13.87 -10.96 -38.08
CA GLU A 182 -13.87 -11.99 -37.03
C GLU A 182 -12.73 -13.02 -37.19
N SER A 183 -12.18 -13.19 -38.39
CA SER A 183 -11.19 -14.24 -38.69
C SER A 183 -9.76 -13.72 -38.82
N ASP A 184 -9.60 -12.52 -39.39
CA ASP A 184 -8.32 -11.89 -39.70
C ASP A 184 -7.73 -11.30 -38.42
N LEU A 185 -6.42 -11.50 -38.24
CA LEU A 185 -5.69 -11.03 -37.08
C LEU A 185 -5.48 -9.52 -37.16
N ALA A 186 -5.64 -8.85 -36.02
CA ALA A 186 -5.35 -7.44 -35.85
C ALA A 186 -4.06 -7.17 -35.08
N VAL A 187 -3.68 -8.04 -34.13
CA VAL A 187 -2.46 -7.88 -33.32
C VAL A 187 -2.07 -9.21 -32.70
N ILE A 188 -0.77 -9.41 -32.49
CA ILE A 188 -0.20 -10.51 -31.73
C ILE A 188 0.55 -9.93 -30.53
N PHE A 189 0.26 -10.45 -29.33
CA PHE A 189 0.97 -10.08 -28.10
C PHE A 189 1.88 -11.21 -27.64
N LEU A 190 2.97 -10.87 -26.96
CA LEU A 190 3.75 -11.84 -26.20
C LEU A 190 3.36 -11.75 -24.71
N SER A 191 2.93 -12.87 -24.13
CA SER A 191 2.74 -12.99 -22.69
C SER A 191 4.00 -13.55 -22.03
N SER A 192 4.42 -12.92 -20.93
CA SER A 192 5.42 -13.48 -20.03
C SER A 192 4.75 -14.61 -19.23
N GLY A 193 4.86 -15.85 -19.70
CA GLY A 193 4.49 -17.00 -18.88
C GLY A 193 5.31 -16.96 -17.58
N THR A 194 4.68 -17.19 -16.44
CA THR A 194 5.33 -17.13 -15.12
C THR A 194 6.31 -18.29 -14.88
N THR A 195 6.23 -19.37 -15.68
CA THR A 195 7.02 -20.61 -15.46
C THR A 195 7.46 -21.32 -16.76
N GLY A 196 7.24 -20.74 -17.95
CA GLY A 196 7.50 -21.39 -19.25
C GLY A 196 7.96 -20.45 -20.38
N LYS A 197 8.19 -20.99 -21.59
CA LYS A 197 8.54 -20.18 -22.78
C LYS A 197 7.44 -19.11 -23.02
N PRO A 198 7.80 -17.88 -23.42
CA PRO A 198 6.81 -16.83 -23.68
C PRO A 198 5.77 -17.27 -24.73
N LYS A 199 4.48 -17.10 -24.42
CA LYS A 199 3.39 -17.52 -25.30
C LYS A 199 2.93 -16.36 -26.19
N THR A 200 2.63 -16.66 -27.45
CA THR A 200 2.21 -15.71 -28.49
C THR A 200 0.69 -15.75 -28.65
N ILE A 201 0.01 -14.64 -28.38
CA ILE A 201 -1.45 -14.57 -28.29
C ILE A 201 -2.02 -13.83 -29.49
N GLU A 202 -2.91 -14.48 -30.25
CA GLU A 202 -3.54 -13.90 -31.44
C GLU A 202 -4.85 -13.20 -31.10
N HIS A 203 -5.01 -11.93 -31.51
CA HIS A 203 -6.28 -11.20 -31.46
C HIS A 203 -6.77 -10.82 -32.85
N THR A 204 -8.08 -10.93 -33.08
CA THR A 204 -8.74 -10.55 -34.32
C THR A 204 -9.16 -9.09 -34.29
N HIS A 205 -9.57 -8.54 -35.43
CA HIS A 205 -10.15 -7.19 -35.44
C HIS A 205 -11.38 -7.12 -34.54
N TYR A 206 -12.25 -8.13 -34.59
CA TYR A 206 -13.44 -8.20 -33.75
C TYR A 206 -13.11 -8.22 -32.25
N SER A 207 -12.18 -9.09 -31.81
CA SER A 207 -11.88 -9.18 -30.38
C SER A 207 -11.23 -7.91 -29.81
N MET A 208 -10.42 -7.22 -30.60
CA MET A 208 -9.89 -5.91 -30.21
C MET A 208 -10.96 -4.82 -30.15
N ILE A 209 -11.89 -4.76 -31.12
CA ILE A 209 -13.01 -3.81 -31.09
C ILE A 209 -13.90 -4.08 -29.87
N ALA A 210 -14.17 -5.35 -29.58
CA ALA A 210 -14.93 -5.77 -28.40
C ALA A 210 -14.27 -5.30 -27.10
N GLY A 211 -12.96 -5.54 -26.96
CA GLY A 211 -12.18 -5.09 -25.79
C GLY A 211 -12.22 -3.58 -25.63
N PHE A 212 -11.98 -2.84 -26.71
CA PHE A 212 -12.08 -1.38 -26.75
C PHE A 212 -13.46 -0.88 -26.30
N CYS A 213 -14.53 -1.49 -26.81
CA CYS A 213 -15.88 -1.10 -26.49
C CYS A 213 -16.21 -1.34 -25.01
N ASN A 214 -15.72 -2.43 -24.44
CA ASN A 214 -15.91 -2.75 -23.02
C ASN A 214 -15.20 -1.74 -22.12
N THR A 215 -13.92 -1.46 -22.36
CA THR A 215 -13.16 -0.51 -21.54
C THR A 215 -13.79 0.89 -21.55
N ALA A 216 -14.28 1.37 -22.69
CA ALA A 216 -14.86 2.71 -22.77
C ALA A 216 -16.23 2.89 -22.05
N ARG A 217 -16.90 1.81 -21.65
CA ARG A 217 -18.20 1.90 -20.95
C ARG A 217 -18.07 2.34 -19.50
N GLU A 218 -17.06 1.84 -18.80
CA GLU A 218 -16.80 2.11 -17.38
C GLU A 218 -16.59 3.60 -17.11
N VAL A 219 -16.33 4.35 -18.17
CA VAL A 219 -15.73 5.67 -18.16
C VAL A 219 -16.58 6.68 -18.91
N LYS A 220 -17.79 6.31 -19.35
CA LYS A 220 -18.62 7.16 -20.23
C LYS A 220 -19.05 8.47 -19.57
N GLU A 221 -19.15 8.49 -18.24
CA GLU A 221 -19.39 9.72 -17.46
C GLU A 221 -18.22 10.72 -17.56
N TRP A 222 -17.05 10.26 -18.00
CA TRP A 222 -15.80 11.01 -18.09
C TRP A 222 -15.47 11.46 -19.53
N GLU A 223 -16.42 11.29 -20.47
CA GLU A 223 -16.24 11.71 -21.86
C GLU A 223 -16.35 13.24 -22.00
N GLY A 224 -15.31 13.88 -22.54
CA GLY A 224 -15.38 15.29 -22.94
C GLY A 224 -15.34 16.32 -21.80
N THR A 225 -15.02 15.90 -20.58
CA THR A 225 -14.79 16.78 -19.42
C THR A 225 -13.46 17.52 -19.56
N GLU A 226 -13.44 18.84 -19.26
CA GLU A 226 -12.41 19.81 -19.70
C GLU A 226 -10.94 19.56 -19.25
N ASP A 227 -10.65 18.54 -18.43
CA ASP A 227 -9.33 18.38 -17.77
C ASP A 227 -8.70 16.97 -17.80
N TRP A 228 -9.14 16.08 -18.70
CA TRP A 228 -8.84 14.65 -18.58
C TRP A 228 -7.51 14.23 -19.21
N ARG A 229 -6.53 14.07 -18.33
CA ARG A 229 -5.19 13.57 -18.58
C ARG A 229 -4.99 12.27 -17.81
N MET A 230 -4.46 11.26 -18.47
CA MET A 230 -4.15 9.98 -17.85
C MET A 230 -2.65 9.72 -17.95
N VAL A 231 -2.02 9.29 -16.86
CA VAL A 231 -0.64 8.78 -16.92
C VAL A 231 -0.62 7.25 -16.83
N ILE A 232 0.08 6.60 -17.77
CA ILE A 232 0.34 5.15 -17.73
C ILE A 232 1.83 4.86 -17.54
N PRO A 233 2.20 4.02 -16.54
CA PRO A 233 3.56 3.57 -16.33
C PRO A 233 3.91 2.29 -17.09
N PHE A 234 2.94 1.60 -17.72
CA PHE A 234 3.15 0.32 -18.40
C PHE A 234 3.60 0.46 -19.85
N HIS A 235 4.12 -0.64 -20.39
CA HIS A 235 4.57 -0.74 -21.76
C HIS A 235 3.39 -0.79 -22.76
N LEU A 236 3.41 0.03 -23.81
CA LEU A 236 2.43 0.09 -24.91
C LEU A 236 2.41 -1.18 -25.75
N GLY A 237 3.50 -1.97 -25.71
CA GLY A 237 3.55 -3.31 -26.30
C GLY A 237 2.80 -4.39 -25.51
N HIS A 238 2.29 -4.08 -24.32
CA HIS A 238 1.40 -4.97 -23.56
C HIS A 238 -0.07 -4.63 -23.85
N VAL A 239 -0.97 -5.63 -23.77
CA VAL A 239 -2.40 -5.45 -24.07
C VAL A 239 -3.04 -4.32 -23.26
N SER A 240 -2.72 -4.22 -21.97
CA SER A 240 -3.20 -3.12 -21.12
C SER A 240 -2.75 -1.75 -21.66
N GLY A 241 -1.46 -1.57 -21.99
CA GLY A 241 -0.96 -0.29 -22.49
C GLY A 241 -1.59 0.11 -23.83
N LEU A 242 -1.75 -0.84 -24.76
CA LEU A 242 -2.38 -0.58 -26.05
C LEU A 242 -3.87 -0.23 -25.91
N CYS A 243 -4.60 -0.96 -25.06
CA CYS A 243 -6.01 -0.69 -24.80
C CYS A 243 -6.23 0.70 -24.18
N HIS A 244 -5.36 1.15 -23.28
CA HIS A 244 -5.42 2.51 -22.72
C HIS A 244 -5.17 3.60 -23.77
N ALA A 245 -4.25 3.37 -24.71
CA ALA A 245 -4.03 4.30 -25.82
C ALA A 245 -5.28 4.43 -26.71
N PHE A 246 -5.98 3.32 -26.95
CA PHE A 246 -7.23 3.36 -27.69
C PHE A 246 -8.38 3.96 -26.87
N MET A 247 -8.49 3.66 -25.58
CA MET A 247 -9.46 4.29 -24.68
C MET A 247 -9.31 5.81 -24.67
N ALA A 248 -8.06 6.33 -24.65
CA ALA A 248 -7.80 7.76 -24.74
C ALA A 248 -8.36 8.38 -26.03
N ILE A 249 -8.37 7.65 -27.16
CA ILE A 249 -9.08 8.08 -28.37
C ILE A 249 -10.57 8.12 -28.13
N ARG A 250 -11.17 7.06 -27.59
CA ARG A 250 -12.62 6.99 -27.41
C ARG A 250 -13.16 8.08 -26.50
N LEU A 251 -12.42 8.41 -25.45
CA LEU A 251 -12.86 9.37 -24.42
C LEU A 251 -12.40 10.80 -24.69
N ALA A 252 -11.64 11.03 -25.79
CA ALA A 252 -10.98 12.30 -26.10
C ALA A 252 -10.00 12.76 -25.00
N HIS A 253 -9.28 11.82 -24.38
CA HIS A 253 -8.33 12.09 -23.30
C HIS A 253 -6.89 12.25 -23.82
N GLN A 254 -6.10 13.00 -23.07
CA GLN A 254 -4.65 13.09 -23.27
C GLN A 254 -3.95 11.97 -22.48
N LEU A 255 -3.26 11.07 -23.18
CA LEU A 255 -2.45 10.00 -22.59
C LEU A 255 -0.99 10.42 -22.45
N ILE A 256 -0.54 10.55 -21.20
CA ILE A 256 0.85 10.74 -20.82
C ILE A 256 1.45 9.36 -20.57
N PHE A 257 2.44 8.95 -21.35
CA PHE A 257 3.14 7.68 -21.12
C PHE A 257 4.58 7.96 -20.68
N LEU A 258 5.15 7.04 -19.91
CA LEU A 258 6.58 7.05 -19.60
C LEU A 258 7.34 6.16 -20.60
N PRO A 259 8.48 6.59 -21.17
CA PRO A 259 9.31 5.74 -22.04
C PRO A 259 9.70 4.44 -21.34
N LYS A 260 10.19 4.57 -20.09
CA LYS A 260 10.46 3.48 -19.17
C LYS A 260 9.92 3.88 -17.80
N TYR A 261 9.46 2.90 -17.04
CA TYR A 261 8.99 3.16 -15.68
C TYR A 261 10.14 3.64 -14.80
N ASP A 262 9.94 4.81 -14.18
CA ASP A 262 10.76 5.36 -13.11
C ASP A 262 9.84 6.17 -12.19
N PRO A 263 9.86 5.93 -10.86
CA PRO A 263 8.97 6.63 -9.93
C PRO A 263 9.14 8.15 -9.94
N SER A 264 10.34 8.67 -10.19
CA SER A 264 10.60 10.10 -10.23
C SER A 264 10.06 10.71 -11.52
N HIS A 265 10.21 10.02 -12.66
CA HIS A 265 9.60 10.44 -13.93
C HIS A 265 8.07 10.41 -13.88
N LEU A 266 7.48 9.44 -13.18
CA LEU A 266 6.04 9.36 -12.96
C LEU A 266 5.53 10.60 -12.20
N LEU A 267 6.13 10.90 -11.04
CA LEU A 267 5.75 12.06 -10.23
C LEU A 267 5.99 13.38 -10.99
N ALA A 268 7.11 13.50 -11.70
CA ALA A 268 7.40 14.68 -12.51
C ALA A 268 6.38 14.86 -13.66
N ALA A 269 5.94 13.77 -14.28
CA ALA A 269 4.90 13.82 -15.31
C ALA A 269 3.54 14.22 -14.72
N ILE A 270 3.15 13.67 -13.56
CA ILE A 270 1.92 14.06 -12.85
C ILE A 270 1.94 15.56 -12.54
N GLN A 271 3.03 16.05 -11.96
CA GLN A 271 3.20 17.45 -11.59
C GLN A 271 3.21 18.38 -12.81
N ARG A 272 3.99 18.04 -13.85
CA ARG A 272 4.19 18.86 -15.06
C ARG A 272 2.92 18.94 -15.90
N TYR A 273 2.26 17.80 -16.10
CA TYR A 273 1.07 17.73 -16.95
C TYR A 273 -0.22 17.86 -16.16
N LYS A 274 -0.18 18.02 -14.82
CA LYS A 274 -1.36 18.15 -13.94
C LYS A 274 -2.36 17.02 -14.18
N VAL A 275 -1.86 15.79 -14.03
CA VAL A 275 -2.61 14.57 -14.35
C VAL A 275 -3.59 14.23 -13.22
N PRO A 276 -4.93 14.21 -13.46
CA PRO A 276 -5.92 13.83 -12.45
C PRO A 276 -6.14 12.32 -12.33
N HIS A 277 -5.73 11.51 -13.33
CA HIS A 277 -5.93 10.05 -13.33
C HIS A 277 -4.64 9.29 -13.58
N ILE A 278 -4.38 8.28 -12.75
CA ILE A 278 -3.26 7.37 -12.89
C ILE A 278 -3.76 5.94 -12.93
N GLU A 279 -3.19 5.14 -13.83
CA GLU A 279 -3.40 3.68 -13.89
C GLU A 279 -2.13 2.97 -13.39
N VAL A 280 -2.26 2.03 -12.47
CA VAL A 280 -1.15 1.32 -11.80
C VAL A 280 -1.47 -0.20 -11.70
N THR A 281 -0.44 -1.06 -11.80
CA THR A 281 -0.59 -2.54 -11.73
C THR A 281 -0.36 -3.04 -10.31
N GLU A 282 -0.69 -4.30 -10.00
CA GLU A 282 -0.50 -4.91 -8.66
C GLU A 282 0.91 -4.77 -8.07
N LYS A 283 1.96 -4.79 -8.89
CA LYS A 283 3.34 -4.50 -8.45
C LYS A 283 3.54 -3.05 -7.96
N HIS A 284 2.53 -2.22 -8.13
CA HIS A 284 2.49 -0.80 -7.81
C HIS A 284 1.28 -0.43 -6.92
N VAL A 285 0.30 -1.33 -6.71
CA VAL A 285 -0.75 -1.26 -5.66
C VAL A 285 -1.11 -2.65 -5.10
N LEU A 286 -0.92 -2.91 -3.80
CA LEU A 286 -1.42 -4.11 -3.12
C LEU A 286 -2.92 -3.97 -2.82
N ILE A 287 -3.77 -4.34 -3.78
CA ILE A 287 -5.23 -4.33 -3.65
C ILE A 287 -5.72 -5.76 -3.45
N ARG A 288 -6.58 -5.99 -2.45
CA ARG A 288 -7.50 -7.15 -2.48
C ARG A 288 -8.53 -6.86 -3.56
N VAL A 289 -8.32 -7.41 -4.75
CA VAL A 289 -9.15 -7.10 -5.92
C VAL A 289 -10.54 -7.67 -5.70
N VAL A 290 -11.49 -6.78 -5.42
CA VAL A 290 -12.92 -7.05 -5.55
C VAL A 290 -13.28 -6.62 -6.96
N ILE A 291 -13.24 -7.56 -7.92
CA ILE A 291 -13.68 -7.26 -9.28
C ILE A 291 -15.20 -7.36 -9.27
N ASP A 292 -15.90 -6.29 -9.59
CA ASP A 292 -17.31 -6.41 -9.92
C ASP A 292 -17.43 -7.29 -11.17
N ALA A 293 -17.94 -8.52 -11.04
CA ALA A 293 -17.99 -9.46 -12.17
C ALA A 293 -18.92 -8.96 -13.30
N CYS A 294 -19.60 -7.83 -13.08
CA CYS A 294 -20.68 -7.34 -13.91
C CYS A 294 -20.30 -6.21 -14.88
N THR A 295 -19.03 -5.82 -15.07
CA THR A 295 -18.70 -4.62 -15.87
C THR A 295 -18.56 -4.85 -17.39
N ALA A 296 -18.16 -6.06 -17.83
CA ALA A 296 -17.97 -6.35 -19.26
C ALA A 296 -19.26 -6.87 -19.92
N ALA A 297 -19.74 -6.15 -20.94
CA ALA A 297 -20.98 -6.50 -21.63
C ALA A 297 -20.83 -7.78 -22.47
N MET A 298 -21.85 -8.64 -22.44
CA MET A 298 -21.88 -9.93 -23.15
C MET A 298 -20.80 -10.93 -22.70
N SER A 299 -20.20 -10.73 -21.52
CA SER A 299 -19.30 -11.68 -20.89
C SER A 299 -20.06 -12.65 -19.97
N GLN A 300 -19.54 -13.87 -19.87
CA GLN A 300 -19.98 -14.91 -18.94
C GLN A 300 -18.78 -15.32 -18.08
N ILE A 301 -19.01 -15.53 -16.80
CA ILE A 301 -18.00 -16.03 -15.88
C ILE A 301 -18.60 -17.13 -15.00
N LEU A 302 -17.79 -18.13 -14.70
CA LEU A 302 -18.13 -19.24 -13.83
C LEU A 302 -16.90 -19.69 -13.04
N VAL A 303 -17.13 -20.50 -12.02
CA VAL A 303 -16.07 -21.12 -11.20
C VAL A 303 -16.15 -22.63 -11.37
N LEU A 304 -15.03 -23.29 -11.68
CA LEU A 304 -14.93 -24.76 -11.78
C LEU A 304 -14.13 -25.35 -10.63
N ALA A 305 -14.56 -26.49 -10.11
CA ALA A 305 -13.71 -27.29 -9.22
C ALA A 305 -12.47 -27.76 -9.98
N VAL A 306 -11.29 -27.63 -9.36
CA VAL A 306 -10.01 -27.98 -10.00
C VAL A 306 -9.87 -29.50 -10.16
N GLU A 307 -10.53 -30.27 -9.30
CA GLU A 307 -10.41 -31.73 -9.23
C GLU A 307 -11.25 -32.44 -10.30
N ASP A 308 -12.50 -32.02 -10.51
CA ASP A 308 -13.47 -32.73 -11.35
C ASP A 308 -14.16 -31.84 -12.40
N GLY A 309 -13.84 -30.54 -12.45
CA GLY A 309 -14.36 -29.61 -13.45
C GLY A 309 -15.85 -29.29 -13.30
N ARG A 310 -16.48 -29.59 -12.16
CA ARG A 310 -17.89 -29.22 -11.93
C ARG A 310 -18.03 -27.73 -11.67
N ILE A 311 -19.14 -27.15 -12.12
CA ILE A 311 -19.47 -25.73 -11.86
C ILE A 311 -19.83 -25.56 -10.38
N LEU A 312 -19.18 -24.61 -9.72
CA LEU A 312 -19.36 -24.29 -8.30
C LEU A 312 -20.42 -23.20 -8.08
N VAL A 313 -21.01 -23.21 -6.89
CA VAL A 313 -21.98 -22.18 -6.44
C VAL A 313 -21.26 -20.98 -5.84
N PRO A 314 -21.95 -19.84 -5.58
CA PRO A 314 -21.32 -18.69 -4.92
C PRO A 314 -20.59 -19.04 -3.63
N ASP A 315 -19.51 -18.30 -3.36
CA ASP A 315 -18.60 -18.44 -2.22
C ASP A 315 -17.76 -19.74 -2.20
N GLU A 316 -17.87 -20.61 -3.21
CA GLU A 316 -17.02 -21.79 -3.34
C GLU A 316 -15.79 -21.50 -4.22
N PRO A 317 -14.55 -21.72 -3.72
CA PRO A 317 -13.34 -21.43 -4.47
C PRO A 317 -12.97 -22.53 -5.46
N GLY A 318 -12.60 -22.12 -6.66
CA GLY A 318 -12.21 -22.98 -7.78
C GLY A 318 -11.45 -22.19 -8.84
N GLU A 319 -11.23 -22.78 -10.01
CA GLU A 319 -10.68 -22.06 -11.16
C GLU A 319 -11.72 -21.10 -11.74
N LEU A 320 -11.32 -19.84 -11.98
CA LEU A 320 -12.15 -18.87 -12.67
C LEU A 320 -12.08 -19.09 -14.18
N CYS A 321 -13.24 -19.19 -14.84
CA CYS A 321 -13.32 -19.32 -16.29
C CYS A 321 -14.19 -18.22 -16.87
N PHE A 322 -13.74 -17.59 -17.96
CA PHE A 322 -14.46 -16.48 -18.59
C PHE A 322 -14.69 -16.72 -20.08
N LYS A 323 -15.81 -16.22 -20.60
CA LYS A 323 -16.13 -16.21 -22.02
C LYS A 323 -16.56 -14.80 -22.41
N SER A 324 -15.90 -14.22 -23.41
CA SER A 324 -16.14 -12.83 -23.79
C SER A 324 -15.87 -12.59 -25.28
N PRO A 325 -16.62 -11.69 -25.95
CA PRO A 325 -16.30 -11.27 -27.32
C PRO A 325 -14.88 -10.69 -27.50
N SER A 326 -14.24 -10.22 -26.42
CA SER A 326 -12.87 -9.67 -26.45
C SER A 326 -11.75 -10.70 -26.30
N GLN A 327 -12.10 -11.99 -26.22
CA GLN A 327 -11.13 -13.05 -25.99
C GLN A 327 -10.14 -13.24 -27.15
N MET A 328 -8.98 -13.81 -26.84
CA MET A 328 -8.01 -14.21 -27.86
C MET A 328 -8.61 -15.24 -28.84
N LYS A 329 -8.04 -15.32 -30.03
CA LYS A 329 -8.38 -16.35 -31.02
C LYS A 329 -7.71 -17.68 -30.68
N ALA A 330 -6.41 -17.65 -30.43
CA ALA A 330 -5.56 -18.81 -30.17
C ALA A 330 -4.17 -18.40 -29.67
N TYR A 331 -3.41 -19.37 -29.17
CA TYR A 331 -1.95 -19.27 -29.11
C TYR A 331 -1.35 -19.61 -30.47
N ARG A 332 -0.45 -18.77 -30.94
CA ARG A 332 0.15 -18.88 -32.27
C ARG A 332 1.18 -20.00 -32.29
N HIS A 333 1.05 -20.91 -33.24
CA HIS A 333 1.90 -22.10 -33.38
C HIS A 333 1.81 -23.09 -32.19
N ASP A 334 0.76 -22.99 -31.37
CA ASP A 334 0.54 -23.86 -30.21
C ASP A 334 -0.94 -24.23 -30.06
N GLU A 335 -1.39 -25.15 -30.94
CA GLU A 335 -2.77 -25.65 -30.95
C GLU A 335 -3.10 -26.41 -29.66
N ASP A 336 -2.14 -27.16 -29.12
CA ASP A 336 -2.29 -27.92 -27.88
C ASP A 336 -2.57 -26.99 -26.69
N GLU A 337 -1.79 -25.91 -26.55
CA GLU A 337 -2.01 -24.94 -25.49
C GLU A 337 -3.30 -24.13 -25.68
N THR A 338 -3.67 -23.87 -26.93
CA THR A 338 -4.97 -23.26 -27.27
C THR A 338 -6.11 -24.13 -26.77
N TRP A 339 -6.07 -25.43 -27.06
CA TRP A 339 -7.08 -26.39 -26.63
C TRP A 339 -7.13 -26.58 -25.11
N ARG A 340 -5.98 -26.53 -24.42
CA ARG A 340 -5.94 -26.58 -22.95
C ARG A 340 -6.53 -25.35 -22.30
N THR A 341 -6.43 -24.20 -22.96
CA THR A 341 -6.84 -22.90 -22.39
C THR A 341 -8.28 -22.56 -22.74
N ILE A 342 -8.75 -22.90 -23.95
CA ILE A 342 -10.10 -22.62 -24.43
C ILE A 342 -10.86 -23.94 -24.55
N ASP A 343 -11.89 -24.13 -23.73
CA ASP A 343 -12.68 -25.37 -23.73
C ASP A 343 -13.64 -25.48 -24.95
N GLU A 344 -14.30 -26.64 -25.09
CA GLU A 344 -15.29 -26.90 -26.15
C GLU A 344 -16.50 -25.95 -26.11
N GLN A 345 -16.76 -25.33 -24.96
CA GLN A 345 -17.86 -24.40 -24.75
C GLN A 345 -17.42 -22.94 -25.03
N GLY A 346 -16.13 -22.71 -25.26
CA GLY A 346 -15.52 -21.43 -25.58
C GLY A 346 -15.13 -20.59 -24.36
N PHE A 347 -15.08 -21.17 -23.16
CA PHE A 347 -14.55 -20.52 -21.95
C PHE A 347 -13.02 -20.61 -21.91
N ILE A 348 -12.38 -19.50 -21.52
CA ILE A 348 -10.97 -19.44 -21.19
C ILE A 348 -10.79 -19.85 -19.72
N HIS A 349 -9.96 -20.85 -19.50
CA HIS A 349 -9.38 -21.23 -18.21
C HIS A 349 -8.28 -20.23 -17.85
N THR A 350 -8.51 -19.42 -16.80
CA THR A 350 -7.57 -18.37 -16.40
C THR A 350 -6.27 -18.95 -15.79
N GLY A 351 -6.36 -20.14 -15.20
CA GLY A 351 -5.37 -20.64 -14.26
C GLY A 351 -5.32 -19.83 -12.96
N ASP A 352 -6.32 -19.01 -12.66
CA ASP A 352 -6.49 -18.26 -11.41
C ASP A 352 -7.52 -18.96 -10.52
N TYR A 353 -7.16 -19.14 -9.25
CA TYR A 353 -7.98 -19.75 -8.21
C TYR A 353 -8.69 -18.66 -7.41
N GLY A 354 -10.01 -18.74 -7.31
CA GLY A 354 -10.85 -17.70 -6.73
C GLY A 354 -12.31 -18.13 -6.57
N TYR A 355 -13.16 -17.22 -6.10
CA TYR A 355 -14.61 -17.45 -6.00
C TYR A 355 -15.40 -16.22 -6.43
N ILE A 356 -16.69 -16.42 -6.68
CA ILE A 356 -17.64 -15.33 -6.91
C ILE A 356 -18.62 -15.30 -5.73
N ASP A 357 -18.80 -14.17 -5.08
CA ASP A 357 -19.75 -14.06 -3.97
C ASP A 357 -21.21 -13.98 -4.45
N LYS A 358 -22.13 -13.95 -3.48
CA LYS A 358 -23.58 -13.88 -3.76
C LYS A 358 -24.02 -12.60 -4.48
N ASP A 359 -23.26 -11.52 -4.35
CA ASP A 359 -23.55 -10.23 -4.96
C ASP A 359 -22.93 -10.11 -6.36
N GLY A 360 -22.13 -11.10 -6.78
CA GLY A 360 -21.51 -11.16 -8.09
C GLY A 360 -20.13 -10.51 -8.12
N TYR A 361 -19.44 -10.36 -7.00
CA TYR A 361 -18.05 -9.92 -6.96
C TYR A 361 -17.08 -11.11 -7.04
N VAL A 362 -16.04 -10.98 -7.86
CA VAL A 362 -14.98 -11.98 -8.01
C VAL A 362 -13.82 -11.67 -7.07
N PHE A 363 -13.36 -12.70 -6.38
CA PHE A 363 -12.21 -12.68 -5.48
C PHE A 363 -11.12 -13.61 -6.00
N LEU A 364 -9.95 -13.05 -6.27
CA LEU A 364 -8.73 -13.80 -6.64
C LEU A 364 -7.97 -14.22 -5.38
N LEU A 365 -7.56 -15.48 -5.30
CA LEU A 365 -6.87 -16.05 -4.12
C LEU A 365 -5.44 -16.51 -4.43
N ALA A 366 -5.20 -17.16 -5.58
CA ALA A 366 -3.89 -17.68 -6.00
C ALA A 366 -3.88 -18.10 -7.48
N ARG A 367 -2.75 -18.60 -7.99
CA ARG A 367 -2.68 -19.33 -9.27
C ARG A 367 -2.94 -20.82 -9.05
N VAL A 368 -3.68 -21.45 -9.96
CA VAL A 368 -3.95 -22.91 -9.96
C VAL A 368 -2.66 -23.72 -10.01
N THR A 369 -1.67 -23.27 -10.79
CA THR A 369 -0.35 -23.93 -10.90
C THR A 369 0.48 -23.87 -9.63
N ASP A 370 0.20 -22.89 -8.77
CA ASP A 370 0.96 -22.66 -7.54
C ASP A 370 0.29 -23.41 -6.37
N LEU A 371 -0.90 -23.99 -6.56
CA LEU A 371 -1.58 -24.79 -5.57
C LEU A 371 -0.78 -26.06 -5.25
N ILE A 372 -0.47 -26.22 -3.97
CA ILE A 372 0.26 -27.38 -3.47
C ILE A 372 -0.74 -28.52 -3.28
N LYS A 373 -0.51 -29.64 -3.97
CA LYS A 373 -1.38 -30.82 -3.93
C LYS A 373 -0.92 -31.76 -2.83
N ILE A 374 -1.60 -31.76 -1.69
CA ILE A 374 -1.30 -32.70 -0.59
C ILE A 374 -2.22 -33.91 -0.70
N SER A 375 -1.63 -35.10 -0.79
CA SER A 375 -2.37 -36.37 -0.81
C SER A 375 -2.37 -37.01 0.58
N ASP A 376 -3.55 -37.17 1.17
CA ASP A 376 -3.78 -37.93 2.41
C ASP A 376 -4.75 -39.07 2.12
N SER A 377 -4.32 -40.32 2.33
CA SER A 377 -5.24 -41.48 2.36
C SER A 377 -6.16 -41.60 1.12
N GLY A 378 -5.71 -41.14 -0.05
CA GLY A 378 -6.48 -41.14 -1.31
C GLY A 378 -7.30 -39.88 -1.58
N GLN A 379 -7.21 -38.88 -0.70
CA GLN A 379 -7.89 -37.58 -0.81
C GLN A 379 -6.86 -36.47 -1.08
N ILE A 380 -7.11 -35.69 -2.13
CA ILE A 380 -6.22 -34.59 -2.55
C ILE A 380 -6.78 -33.29 -1.98
N SER A 381 -5.94 -32.54 -1.27
CA SER A 381 -6.23 -31.17 -0.81
C SER A 381 -5.37 -30.17 -1.58
N LEU A 382 -5.98 -29.08 -2.03
CA LEU A 382 -5.31 -27.99 -2.73
C LEU A 382 -5.04 -26.83 -1.78
N ILE A 383 -3.77 -26.49 -1.59
CA ILE A 383 -3.37 -25.43 -0.65
C ILE A 383 -2.66 -24.30 -1.40
N PRO A 384 -3.21 -23.07 -1.39
CA PRO A 384 -2.50 -21.88 -1.85
C PRO A 384 -1.24 -21.60 -1.00
N PRO A 385 -0.07 -21.35 -1.61
CA PRO A 385 1.16 -20.99 -0.88
C PRO A 385 0.98 -19.75 0.01
N THR A 386 0.26 -18.75 -0.50
CA THR A 386 -0.04 -17.49 0.20
C THR A 386 -0.66 -17.71 1.57
N LYS A 387 -1.53 -18.71 1.73
CA LYS A 387 -2.11 -19.06 3.05
C LYS A 387 -1.05 -19.46 4.08
N VAL A 388 0.01 -20.14 3.65
CA VAL A 388 1.10 -20.61 4.51
C VAL A 388 2.14 -19.52 4.72
N GLU A 389 2.40 -18.73 3.68
CA GLU A 389 3.29 -17.56 3.72
C GLU A 389 2.77 -16.51 4.69
N ASP A 390 1.49 -16.15 4.61
CA ASP A 390 0.85 -15.17 5.51
C ASP A 390 0.97 -15.58 6.98
N VAL A 391 0.76 -16.88 7.26
CA VAL A 391 0.93 -17.43 8.61
C VAL A 391 2.39 -17.28 9.03
N LEU A 392 3.36 -17.71 8.23
CA LEU A 392 4.78 -17.64 8.60
C LEU A 392 5.34 -16.22 8.69
N LEU A 393 4.88 -15.29 7.86
CA LEU A 393 5.23 -13.86 7.95
C LEU A 393 4.71 -13.21 9.23
N SER A 394 3.66 -13.77 9.84
CA SER A 394 3.19 -13.34 11.15
C SER A 394 4.14 -13.75 12.30
N HIS A 395 5.08 -14.69 12.05
CA HIS A 395 6.05 -15.12 13.05
C HIS A 395 7.12 -14.04 13.28
N VAL A 396 7.28 -13.62 14.54
CA VAL A 396 8.09 -12.46 14.93
C VAL A 396 9.56 -12.51 14.48
N ASP A 397 10.14 -13.69 14.33
CA ASP A 397 11.54 -13.89 13.93
C ASP A 397 11.74 -14.19 12.44
N VAL A 398 10.64 -14.25 11.67
CA VAL A 398 10.65 -14.41 10.21
C VAL A 398 10.62 -13.02 9.56
N MET A 399 11.51 -12.80 8.60
CA MET A 399 11.60 -11.56 7.82
C MET A 399 10.99 -11.72 6.43
N ASP A 400 11.09 -12.92 5.87
CA ASP A 400 10.63 -13.25 4.53
C ASP A 400 10.40 -14.76 4.44
N VAL A 401 9.52 -15.20 3.54
CA VAL A 401 9.15 -16.61 3.38
C VAL A 401 8.82 -16.90 1.92
N ALA A 402 9.14 -18.11 1.48
CA ALA A 402 8.64 -18.66 0.23
C ALA A 402 8.15 -20.09 0.46
N VAL A 403 6.95 -20.41 -0.02
CA VAL A 403 6.34 -21.74 0.12
C VAL A 403 6.16 -22.37 -1.26
N PHE A 404 6.57 -23.64 -1.42
CA PHE A 404 6.49 -24.36 -2.69
C PHE A 404 6.36 -25.87 -2.48
N GLY A 405 5.74 -26.57 -3.44
CA GLY A 405 5.65 -28.03 -3.45
C GLY A 405 6.92 -28.71 -3.98
N VAL A 406 7.31 -29.84 -3.39
CA VAL A 406 8.36 -30.73 -3.90
C VAL A 406 7.75 -32.11 -4.15
N PRO A 407 7.85 -32.66 -5.37
CA PRO A 407 7.26 -33.96 -5.69
C PRO A 407 7.81 -35.07 -4.78
N SER A 408 6.91 -35.82 -4.14
CA SER A 408 7.27 -36.97 -3.31
C SER A 408 7.47 -38.20 -4.22
N SER A 409 8.66 -38.79 -4.30
CA SER A 409 8.85 -40.02 -5.09
C SER A 409 8.19 -41.22 -4.39
N GLY A 410 7.01 -41.64 -4.86
CA GLY A 410 6.34 -42.87 -4.44
C GLY A 410 6.64 -44.04 -5.38
N ASP A 411 7.06 -45.17 -4.83
CA ASP A 411 7.12 -46.46 -5.53
C ASP A 411 5.72 -46.85 -6.04
N GLN A 412 5.62 -47.29 -7.30
CA GLN A 412 4.49 -47.99 -7.91
C GLN A 412 3.17 -47.21 -8.11
N GLY A 413 3.10 -46.42 -9.20
CA GLY A 413 1.89 -46.33 -10.04
C GLY A 413 0.60 -45.71 -9.49
N LEU A 414 0.62 -45.04 -8.34
CA LEU A 414 -0.48 -44.22 -7.81
C LEU A 414 -0.02 -42.75 -7.71
N GLU A 415 -0.91 -41.79 -8.00
CA GLU A 415 -0.61 -40.35 -8.02
C GLU A 415 -0.01 -39.89 -6.68
N SER A 416 1.30 -39.63 -6.68
CA SER A 416 2.04 -39.15 -5.51
C SER A 416 1.86 -37.64 -5.38
N GLY A 417 1.23 -37.19 -4.29
CA GLY A 417 1.11 -35.76 -3.97
C GLY A 417 2.45 -35.08 -3.68
N ASP A 418 2.42 -33.76 -3.62
CA ASP A 418 3.59 -32.93 -3.30
C ASP A 418 3.84 -32.88 -1.78
N SER A 419 5.12 -32.82 -1.43
CA SER A 419 5.59 -32.46 -0.10
C SER A 419 5.70 -30.94 0.00
N LEU A 420 5.04 -30.33 0.99
CA LEU A 420 5.06 -28.88 1.18
C LEU A 420 6.40 -28.43 1.77
N VAL A 421 7.14 -27.58 1.05
CA VAL A 421 8.46 -27.07 1.46
C VAL A 421 8.40 -25.57 1.70
N VAL A 422 9.12 -25.12 2.72
CA VAL A 422 9.12 -23.73 3.17
C VAL A 422 10.57 -23.25 3.29
N SER A 423 10.87 -22.13 2.64
CA SER A 423 12.13 -21.40 2.82
C SER A 423 11.87 -20.14 3.64
N VAL A 424 12.71 -19.86 4.64
CA VAL A 424 12.48 -18.80 5.62
C VAL A 424 13.73 -17.96 5.80
N VAL A 425 13.60 -16.64 5.67
CA VAL A 425 14.64 -15.68 6.05
C VAL A 425 14.41 -15.27 7.50
N LYS A 426 15.36 -15.60 8.38
CA LYS A 426 15.28 -15.29 9.81
C LYS A 426 15.96 -13.96 10.14
N LYS A 427 15.58 -13.34 11.26
CA LYS A 427 16.32 -12.19 11.82
C LYS A 427 17.73 -12.59 12.25
N LYS A 428 18.66 -11.64 12.20
CA LYS A 428 20.12 -11.81 12.37
C LYS A 428 20.58 -12.45 13.71
N GLU A 429 19.71 -12.50 14.71
CA GLU A 429 19.97 -13.06 16.06
C GLU A 429 18.90 -14.09 16.46
N SER A 430 18.18 -14.66 15.49
CA SER A 430 17.06 -15.57 15.72
C SER A 430 17.53 -17.01 15.93
N ASP A 431 17.27 -17.57 17.12
CA ASP A 431 17.48 -19.00 17.45
C ASP A 431 16.40 -19.93 16.84
N LEU A 432 15.49 -19.38 16.03
CA LEU A 432 14.35 -20.10 15.46
C LEU A 432 14.82 -21.32 14.64
N THR A 433 14.38 -22.49 15.08
CA THR A 433 14.74 -23.78 14.46
C THR A 433 13.66 -24.28 13.51
N LYS A 434 14.03 -25.20 12.61
CA LYS A 434 13.10 -25.89 11.71
C LYS A 434 11.90 -26.51 12.44
N ASP A 435 12.13 -27.16 13.58
CA ASP A 435 11.06 -27.83 14.32
C ASP A 435 10.09 -26.84 14.97
N GLN A 436 10.56 -25.65 15.35
CA GLN A 436 9.72 -24.57 15.85
C GLN A 436 8.85 -23.96 14.75
N LEU A 437 9.39 -23.78 13.55
CA LEU A 437 8.63 -23.34 12.37
C LEU A 437 7.54 -24.36 11.97
N ILE A 438 7.87 -25.66 11.97
CA ILE A 438 6.90 -26.72 11.67
C ILE A 438 5.82 -26.78 12.77
N SER A 439 6.18 -26.57 14.03
CA SER A 439 5.21 -26.53 15.13
C SER A 439 4.28 -25.32 15.04
N PHE A 440 4.79 -24.18 14.59
CA PHE A 440 4.01 -22.96 14.35
C PHE A 440 2.97 -23.13 13.22
N LEU A 441 3.26 -23.98 12.23
CA LEU A 441 2.30 -24.38 11.18
C LEU A 441 1.26 -25.43 11.64
N ARG A 442 1.43 -26.07 12.80
CA ARG A 442 0.65 -27.25 13.27
C ARG A 442 -0.45 -26.92 14.29
N VAL A 443 -0.88 -25.67 14.38
CA VAL A 443 -1.98 -25.28 15.27
C VAL A 443 -3.24 -26.15 14.99
N PRO A 444 -3.91 -26.72 16.02
CA PRO A 444 -5.06 -27.59 15.83
C PRO A 444 -6.31 -26.82 15.34
N ASP A 445 -7.08 -27.53 14.52
CA ASP A 445 -8.34 -27.18 13.90
C ASP A 445 -9.44 -27.00 14.96
N ASP A 446 -9.67 -25.77 15.44
CA ASP A 446 -10.78 -25.48 16.34
C ASP A 446 -11.98 -24.93 15.50
N GLY A 447 -13.15 -25.53 15.66
CA GLY A 447 -14.21 -25.53 14.63
C GLY A 447 -15.17 -24.34 14.50
N VAL A 448 -14.73 -23.09 14.31
CA VAL A 448 -15.64 -21.97 13.91
C VAL A 448 -15.44 -21.46 12.49
N SER A 449 -14.48 -22.02 11.76
CA SER A 449 -14.22 -21.64 10.36
C SER A 449 -15.02 -22.44 9.32
N LYS A 450 -16.32 -22.67 9.53
CA LYS A 450 -17.21 -23.33 8.53
C LYS A 450 -18.10 -22.37 7.72
N SER A 451 -17.98 -21.05 7.90
CA SER A 451 -18.82 -20.08 7.15
C SER A 451 -18.08 -19.20 6.13
N ALA A 452 -16.75 -19.35 6.01
CA ALA A 452 -15.94 -18.69 4.97
C ALA A 452 -15.05 -19.66 4.17
N LEU A 453 -15.19 -20.96 4.41
CA LEU A 453 -14.39 -22.02 3.80
C LEU A 453 -15.33 -23.11 3.27
N GLY A 454 -15.55 -23.07 1.95
CA GLY A 454 -16.20 -24.12 1.19
C GLY A 454 -15.44 -25.45 1.30
N HIS A 455 -16.21 -26.53 1.17
CA HIS A 455 -15.85 -27.91 1.47
C HIS A 455 -14.51 -28.41 0.90
N ALA A 456 -13.50 -28.53 1.76
CA ALA A 456 -12.46 -29.55 1.64
C ALA A 456 -12.43 -30.38 2.94
N THR A 457 -12.38 -31.67 2.72
CA THR A 457 -12.72 -32.82 3.56
C THR A 457 -11.77 -33.15 4.71
N SER A 458 -12.35 -33.85 5.68
CA SER A 458 -11.85 -34.39 6.94
C SER A 458 -10.82 -35.54 6.84
N ASN A 459 -9.57 -35.32 7.24
CA ASN A 459 -8.80 -36.29 8.04
C ASN A 459 -7.48 -35.68 8.60
N PRO A 460 -7.06 -35.94 9.87
CA PRO A 460 -5.91 -35.26 10.50
C PRO A 460 -4.54 -35.97 10.35
N SER A 461 -4.30 -36.79 9.32
CA SER A 461 -3.20 -37.79 9.36
C SER A 461 -1.97 -37.61 8.44
N SER A 462 -1.85 -36.56 7.61
CA SER A 462 -0.81 -36.53 6.53
C SER A 462 0.25 -35.43 6.53
N THR A 463 0.53 -34.74 7.64
CA THR A 463 1.55 -33.65 7.65
C THR A 463 2.99 -34.12 7.87
N SER A 464 3.36 -35.31 7.37
CA SER A 464 4.71 -35.88 7.49
C SER A 464 5.75 -35.27 6.54
N ASN A 465 5.37 -34.33 5.68
CA ASN A 465 6.15 -34.00 4.47
C ASN A 465 6.78 -32.58 4.44
N VAL A 466 7.00 -31.91 5.59
CA VAL A 466 7.52 -30.53 5.63
C VAL A 466 9.05 -30.46 5.84
N VAL A 467 9.78 -29.73 4.96
CA VAL A 467 11.26 -29.58 4.98
C VAL A 467 11.67 -28.07 4.92
N VAL A 468 12.73 -27.65 5.65
CA VAL A 468 13.21 -26.24 5.81
C VAL A 468 14.76 -26.17 5.79
N GLY A 469 15.39 -25.10 5.27
CA GLY A 469 16.86 -24.85 5.24
C GLY A 469 17.31 -23.38 5.51
N GLU A 470 18.62 -23.11 5.78
CA GLU A 470 19.17 -21.84 6.37
C GLU A 470 20.37 -21.18 5.60
N ALA A 471 20.59 -19.86 5.78
CA ALA A 471 21.79 -19.07 5.37
C ALA A 471 22.13 -17.90 6.36
N GLU A 472 23.41 -17.54 6.61
CA GLU A 472 23.89 -16.71 7.77
C GLU A 472 24.68 -15.40 7.44
N GLY A 473 24.65 -14.42 8.38
CA GLY A 473 25.64 -13.31 8.57
C GLY A 473 25.33 -12.39 9.79
N GLU A 474 26.33 -11.87 10.54
CA GLU A 474 26.27 -11.21 11.92
C GLU A 474 26.47 -9.66 12.00
N ILE A 475 26.04 -8.96 13.08
CA ILE A 475 26.50 -7.61 13.60
C ILE A 475 26.32 -7.54 15.15
N SER A 476 27.20 -6.82 15.87
CA SER A 476 27.44 -6.79 17.33
C SER A 476 26.83 -5.63 18.18
N SER A 477 26.97 -5.72 19.52
CA SER A 477 26.19 -5.09 20.61
C SER A 477 26.82 -3.88 21.36
N GLY A 478 25.98 -2.93 21.85
CA GLY A 478 26.36 -1.79 22.74
C GLY A 478 25.15 -1.01 23.34
N GLN A 479 25.27 -0.49 24.58
CA GLN A 479 24.18 0.01 25.46
C GLN A 479 23.44 1.31 25.02
N PRO A 480 22.15 1.53 25.39
CA PRO A 480 21.21 2.28 24.52
C PRO A 480 20.93 3.77 24.84
N GLY A 481 21.29 4.30 26.02
CA GLY A 481 20.70 5.56 26.50
C GLY A 481 21.50 6.86 26.24
N ARG A 482 22.81 6.86 26.51
CA ARG A 482 23.68 8.07 26.41
C ARG A 482 24.52 8.11 25.15
N GLN A 483 24.85 6.96 24.56
CA GLN A 483 25.62 6.86 23.31
C GLN A 483 24.79 7.20 22.07
N ARG A 484 23.45 7.11 22.12
CA ARG A 484 22.60 7.29 20.92
C ARG A 484 22.67 8.70 20.32
N LEU A 485 22.75 9.77 21.12
CA LEU A 485 22.76 11.14 20.57
C LEU A 485 24.03 11.43 19.76
N ASP A 486 25.19 10.94 20.22
CA ASP A 486 26.48 11.20 19.57
C ASP A 486 26.59 10.47 18.21
N HIS A 487 25.91 9.32 18.05
CA HIS A 487 25.84 8.60 16.77
C HIS A 487 24.74 9.13 15.82
N LEU A 488 23.64 9.70 16.36
CA LEU A 488 22.50 10.14 15.57
C LEU A 488 22.68 11.51 14.93
N ILE A 489 23.32 12.46 15.62
CA ILE A 489 23.52 13.83 15.10
C ILE A 489 24.30 13.82 13.78
N PRO A 490 25.46 13.13 13.65
CA PRO A 490 26.17 13.04 12.38
C PRO A 490 25.32 12.39 11.27
N ASN A 491 24.50 11.39 11.58
CA ASN A 491 23.65 10.71 10.60
C ASN A 491 22.54 11.63 10.06
N ILE A 492 21.91 12.43 10.93
CA ILE A 492 20.91 13.42 10.53
C ILE A 492 21.56 14.51 9.66
N LEU A 493 22.72 15.03 10.08
CA LEU A 493 23.46 16.07 9.36
C LEU A 493 24.01 15.60 8.00
N LYS A 494 24.29 14.30 7.82
CA LYS A 494 24.73 13.71 6.54
C LYS A 494 23.58 13.52 5.55
N ARG A 495 22.41 13.08 6.03
CA ARG A 495 21.26 12.73 5.16
C ARG A 495 20.55 13.97 4.62
N GLU A 496 20.29 14.92 5.49
CA GLU A 496 19.56 16.14 5.14
C GLU A 496 20.57 17.23 4.76
N ARG A 497 20.37 17.96 3.66
CA ARG A 497 21.31 19.01 3.20
C ARG A 497 21.27 20.27 4.09
N ILE A 498 21.46 20.10 5.40
CA ILE A 498 21.31 21.13 6.43
C ILE A 498 22.39 22.19 6.23
N LYS A 499 21.96 23.46 6.17
CA LYS A 499 22.84 24.63 6.04
C LYS A 499 22.95 25.44 7.34
N LEU A 500 21.95 25.33 8.21
CA LEU A 500 21.81 26.10 9.45
C LEU A 500 21.24 25.19 10.54
N CYS A 501 21.88 25.19 11.70
CA CYS A 501 21.42 24.51 12.91
C CYS A 501 21.09 25.55 13.98
N ILE A 502 19.82 25.62 14.42
CA ILE A 502 19.40 26.47 15.54
C ILE A 502 19.18 25.58 16.76
N ILE A 503 19.90 25.84 17.85
CA ILE A 503 20.00 24.93 18.99
C ILE A 503 20.03 25.64 20.33
N SER A 504 19.72 24.91 21.41
CA SER A 504 19.84 25.42 22.77
C SER A 504 21.30 25.45 23.23
N ASN A 505 21.63 26.41 24.11
CA ASN A 505 23.00 26.70 24.54
C ASN A 505 23.74 25.57 25.31
N GLY A 506 23.07 24.45 25.58
CA GLY A 506 23.66 23.29 26.26
C GLY A 506 24.20 22.21 25.33
N VAL A 507 24.02 22.35 24.02
CA VAL A 507 24.37 21.31 23.03
C VAL A 507 25.25 21.83 21.88
N ALA A 508 25.67 23.10 21.90
CA ALA A 508 26.36 23.73 20.78
C ALA A 508 27.72 23.12 20.45
N GLY A 509 28.56 22.89 21.46
CA GLY A 509 29.86 22.22 21.26
C GLY A 509 29.72 20.84 20.59
N LYS A 510 28.75 20.03 21.01
CA LYS A 510 28.50 18.69 20.46
C LYS A 510 28.04 18.73 19.01
N VAL A 511 27.13 19.63 18.69
CA VAL A 511 26.64 19.80 17.31
C VAL A 511 27.76 20.31 16.42
N ALA A 512 28.58 21.24 16.90
CA ALA A 512 29.74 21.75 16.16
C ALA A 512 30.78 20.65 15.89
N GLU A 513 31.07 19.79 16.86
CA GLU A 513 31.94 18.62 16.68
C GLU A 513 31.39 17.65 15.64
N ALA A 514 30.08 17.36 15.69
CA ALA A 514 29.43 16.54 14.68
C ALA A 514 29.46 17.21 13.29
N CYS A 515 29.32 18.54 13.21
CA CYS A 515 29.45 19.30 11.97
C CYS A 515 30.86 19.20 11.39
N ALA A 516 31.90 19.20 12.23
CA ALA A 516 33.30 19.02 11.80
C ALA A 516 33.53 17.70 11.04
N SER A 517 32.70 16.68 11.30
CA SER A 517 32.79 15.36 10.66
C SER A 517 32.08 15.24 9.29
N ILE A 518 31.51 16.33 8.77
CA ILE A 518 30.78 16.35 7.49
C ILE A 518 31.30 17.44 6.53
N ASP A 519 31.34 17.15 5.23
CA ASP A 519 31.98 18.02 4.23
C ASP A 519 31.36 19.42 4.09
N ARG A 520 30.10 19.62 4.48
CA ARG A 520 29.32 20.84 4.20
C ARG A 520 29.35 21.91 5.29
N GLN A 521 29.80 21.60 6.50
CA GLN A 521 29.95 22.53 7.64
C GLN A 521 28.78 23.55 7.81
N PRO A 522 27.61 23.13 8.32
CA PRO A 522 26.48 24.04 8.53
C PRO A 522 26.79 25.10 9.60
N VAL A 523 26.12 26.25 9.48
CA VAL A 523 26.23 27.34 10.46
C VAL A 523 25.50 26.94 11.74
N VAL A 524 26.16 27.06 12.90
CA VAL A 524 25.56 26.76 14.21
C VAL A 524 25.18 28.06 14.92
N VAL A 525 23.91 28.14 15.34
CA VAL A 525 23.32 29.30 16.00
C VAL A 525 22.64 28.87 17.29
N THR A 526 22.90 29.61 18.36
CA THR A 526 22.30 29.36 19.68
C THR A 526 21.11 30.27 19.91
N PHE A 527 20.11 29.86 20.71
CA PHE A 527 18.98 30.73 21.05
C PHE A 527 19.41 31.94 21.87
N GLU A 528 20.30 31.75 22.85
CA GLU A 528 20.87 32.79 23.70
C GLU A 528 22.36 32.99 23.39
N GLU A 529 23.03 33.94 24.05
CA GLU A 529 24.48 34.14 23.88
C GLU A 529 25.29 32.95 24.43
N GLU A 530 26.21 32.42 23.63
CA GLU A 530 27.15 31.37 24.02
C GLU A 530 28.52 31.66 23.38
N ASP A 531 29.58 31.50 24.17
CA ASP A 531 30.95 31.78 23.71
C ASP A 531 31.33 30.91 22.51
N GLY A 532 31.81 31.55 21.43
CA GLY A 532 32.23 30.87 20.21
C GLY A 532 31.11 30.59 19.20
N PHE A 533 29.85 30.93 19.51
CA PHE A 533 28.70 30.74 18.62
C PHE A 533 27.92 32.04 18.38
N LYS A 534 27.31 32.18 17.20
CA LYS A 534 26.39 33.30 16.94
C LYS A 534 25.05 33.02 17.62
N SER A 535 24.49 34.01 18.33
CA SER A 535 23.14 33.89 18.89
C SER A 535 22.06 34.31 17.87
N LEU A 536 20.85 33.78 18.03
CA LEU A 536 19.67 34.19 17.27
C LEU A 536 19.39 35.68 17.44
N ARG A 537 19.61 36.22 18.64
CA ARG A 537 19.45 37.65 18.92
C ARG A 537 20.40 38.50 18.08
N THR A 538 21.67 38.10 18.00
CA THR A 538 22.68 38.76 17.16
C THR A 538 22.28 38.73 15.69
N LEU A 539 21.79 37.59 15.18
CA LEU A 539 21.29 37.49 13.80
C LEU A 539 20.11 38.42 13.52
N LEU A 540 19.16 38.51 14.45
CA LEU A 540 18.00 39.39 14.30
C LEU A 540 18.40 40.87 14.32
N THR A 541 19.43 41.25 15.08
CA THR A 541 19.94 42.64 15.09
C THR A 541 20.80 42.98 13.88
N GLU A 542 21.48 42.00 13.28
CA GLU A 542 22.30 42.16 12.07
C GLU A 542 21.46 42.07 10.77
N ALA A 543 20.18 41.75 10.87
CA ALA A 543 19.31 41.54 9.72
C ALA A 543 19.10 42.83 8.93
N SER A 544 19.30 42.76 7.61
CA SER A 544 18.89 43.79 6.67
C SER A 544 17.45 43.56 6.20
N ASP A 545 16.74 44.65 5.87
CA ASP A 545 15.38 44.60 5.32
C ASP A 545 15.39 44.02 3.89
N ILE A 546 15.53 42.71 3.79
CA ILE A 546 15.42 41.96 2.53
C ILE A 546 13.94 41.54 2.40
N PRO A 547 13.27 41.88 1.29
CA PRO A 547 11.89 41.42 1.07
C PRO A 547 11.83 39.90 1.03
N PHE A 548 10.76 39.32 1.60
CA PHE A 548 10.53 37.89 1.51
C PHE A 548 10.49 37.45 0.04
N PRO A 549 11.10 36.31 -0.30
CA PRO A 549 10.99 35.77 -1.65
C PRO A 549 9.51 35.48 -1.97
N GLU A 550 9.10 35.74 -3.21
CA GLU A 550 7.79 35.29 -3.68
C GLU A 550 7.78 33.76 -3.69
N VAL A 551 6.89 33.18 -2.89
CA VAL A 551 6.64 31.74 -2.85
C VAL A 551 5.44 31.45 -3.77
N ASP A 552 5.56 30.44 -4.63
CA ASP A 552 4.45 30.02 -5.49
C ASP A 552 3.26 29.59 -4.61
N LYS A 553 2.09 30.20 -4.85
CA LYS A 553 0.91 30.09 -3.98
C LYS A 553 0.16 28.77 -4.15
N ASN A 554 0.57 27.93 -5.11
CA ASN A 554 -0.12 26.70 -5.51
C ASN A 554 0.69 25.41 -5.25
N SER A 555 1.68 25.43 -4.35
CA SER A 555 2.49 24.23 -4.07
C SER A 555 1.96 23.42 -2.88
N ASP A 556 1.15 22.41 -3.16
CA ASP A 556 0.81 21.31 -2.25
C ASP A 556 1.96 20.31 -2.05
N GLU A 557 3.07 20.49 -2.79
CA GLU A 557 4.25 19.63 -2.78
C GLU A 557 5.45 20.23 -2.00
N ASP A 558 5.42 21.53 -1.68
CA ASP A 558 6.51 22.22 -1.00
C ASP A 558 6.59 21.80 0.47
N VAL A 559 7.65 21.05 0.79
CA VAL A 559 7.98 20.65 2.15
C VAL A 559 8.28 21.90 3.00
N ALA A 560 7.36 22.23 3.89
CA ALA A 560 7.49 23.29 4.87
C ALA A 560 8.31 22.86 6.09
N MET A 561 8.16 21.60 6.54
CA MET A 561 8.82 21.08 7.74
C MET A 561 9.20 19.61 7.62
N ILE A 562 10.28 19.21 8.31
CA ILE A 562 10.67 17.82 8.46
C ILE A 562 10.71 17.50 9.96
N TYR A 563 9.85 16.57 10.39
CA TYR A 563 9.82 16.05 11.76
C TYR A 563 10.46 14.67 11.81
N PHE A 564 11.21 14.36 12.86
CA PHE A 564 11.74 13.02 13.04
C PHE A 564 10.84 12.23 13.97
N SER A 565 10.30 11.10 13.50
CA SER A 565 9.54 10.18 14.34
C SER A 565 10.51 9.33 15.16
N SER A 566 10.33 9.34 16.48
CA SER A 566 11.09 8.47 17.39
C SER A 566 10.46 7.09 17.39
N GLY A 567 10.75 6.27 16.39
CA GLY A 567 10.38 4.86 16.40
C GLY A 567 10.86 4.20 17.69
N THR A 568 10.03 3.37 18.32
CA THR A 568 10.32 2.77 19.63
C THR A 568 11.49 1.78 19.63
N THR A 569 12.04 1.42 18.46
CA THR A 569 13.07 0.37 18.31
C THR A 569 14.08 0.60 17.17
N GLY A 570 14.02 1.70 16.39
CA GLY A 570 14.85 1.91 15.19
C GLY A 570 15.55 3.28 15.10
N GLU A 571 16.31 3.51 14.02
CA GLU A 571 16.89 4.82 13.65
C GLU A 571 15.77 5.85 13.41
N PRO A 572 15.94 7.14 13.79
CA PRO A 572 14.95 8.20 13.57
C PRO A 572 14.59 8.33 12.08
N LYS A 573 13.29 8.32 11.78
CA LYS A 573 12.77 8.43 10.41
C LYS A 573 12.31 9.87 10.13
N PRO A 574 12.79 10.53 9.06
CA PRO A 574 12.31 11.86 8.68
C PRO A 574 10.91 11.79 8.06
N SER A 575 10.06 12.72 8.46
CA SER A 575 8.66 12.83 8.06
C SER A 575 8.42 14.23 7.51
N THR A 576 8.11 14.33 6.20
CA THR A 576 8.07 15.61 5.47
C THR A 576 6.65 16.17 5.40
N ARG A 577 6.46 17.44 5.76
CA ARG A 577 5.15 18.11 5.80
C ARG A 577 5.10 19.25 4.82
N CYS A 578 4.11 19.22 3.93
CA CYS A 578 3.89 20.31 3.00
C CYS A 578 3.19 21.49 3.67
N LEU A 579 3.44 22.71 3.16
CA LEU A 579 2.83 23.94 3.67
C LEU A 579 1.29 23.87 3.62
N TYR A 580 0.74 23.29 2.54
CA TYR A 580 -0.70 23.11 2.35
C TYR A 580 -1.38 22.36 3.51
N LEU A 581 -0.81 21.24 3.97
CA LEU A 581 -1.38 20.44 5.06
C LEU A 581 -1.46 21.24 6.38
N LEU A 582 -0.43 22.03 6.67
CA LEU A 582 -0.41 22.90 7.86
C LEU A 582 -1.46 24.01 7.75
N LEU A 583 -1.65 24.55 6.55
CA LEU A 583 -2.66 25.57 6.27
C LEU A 583 -4.08 24.99 6.38
N VAL A 584 -4.36 23.83 5.79
CA VAL A 584 -5.68 23.17 5.83
C VAL A 584 -6.10 22.87 7.27
N VAL A 585 -5.22 22.25 8.06
CA VAL A 585 -5.50 21.97 9.48
C VAL A 585 -5.69 23.27 10.27
N SER A 586 -5.01 24.36 9.90
CA SER A 586 -5.20 25.68 10.52
C SER A 586 -6.46 26.43 10.03
N TRP A 587 -7.01 26.06 8.87
CA TRP A 587 -8.09 26.77 8.18
C TRP A 587 -9.45 26.45 8.81
N ASP A 588 -9.74 25.16 9.00
CA ASP A 588 -11.05 24.62 9.39
C ASP A 588 -11.30 24.65 10.91
N SER A 589 -11.20 25.84 11.50
CA SER A 589 -11.64 26.02 12.87
C SER A 589 -12.52 27.26 13.02
N GLU A 590 -13.70 27.19 12.40
CA GLU A 590 -14.83 28.08 12.69
C GLU A 590 -15.43 27.78 14.08
N GLU A 591 -14.63 27.88 15.15
CA GLU A 591 -15.21 28.08 16.48
C GLU A 591 -15.39 29.57 16.70
N LYS A 592 -16.55 29.94 17.26
CA LYS A 592 -16.88 31.31 17.63
C LYS A 592 -15.72 31.91 18.41
N ASN A 593 -15.33 33.11 17.97
CA ASN A 593 -14.20 33.89 18.45
C ASN A 593 -14.41 34.33 19.91
N GLU A 594 -14.32 33.40 20.86
CA GLU A 594 -14.18 33.73 22.27
C GLU A 594 -12.70 34.03 22.53
N SER A 595 -12.38 35.32 22.59
CA SER A 595 -11.04 35.87 22.87
C SER A 595 -10.49 35.54 24.27
N SER A 596 -11.16 34.67 25.03
CA SER A 596 -10.85 34.33 26.42
C SER A 596 -10.09 33.01 26.62
N TRP A 597 -9.70 32.30 25.54
CA TRP A 597 -8.97 31.05 25.72
C TRP A 597 -7.55 31.30 26.23
N ILE A 598 -7.23 30.61 27.32
CA ILE A 598 -5.88 30.44 27.83
C ILE A 598 -5.57 28.95 27.75
N MET A 599 -4.60 28.59 26.90
CA MET A 599 -4.23 27.22 26.60
C MET A 599 -2.90 26.85 27.24
N ALA A 600 -2.85 25.75 28.00
CA ALA A 600 -1.60 25.15 28.46
C ALA A 600 -1.34 23.84 27.70
N ALA A 601 -0.12 23.66 27.19
CA ALA A 601 0.25 22.47 26.43
C ALA A 601 1.52 21.84 27.01
N SER A 602 1.48 20.55 27.32
CA SER A 602 2.59 19.82 27.97
C SER A 602 3.74 19.38 27.04
N LEU A 603 3.88 20.00 25.87
CA LEU A 603 4.71 19.51 24.77
C LEU A 603 5.84 20.46 24.40
N ASN A 604 6.91 19.91 23.81
CA ASN A 604 7.90 20.69 23.08
C ASN A 604 7.42 20.94 21.63
N PHE A 605 7.97 21.96 20.97
CA PHE A 605 7.63 22.26 19.58
C PHE A 605 8.19 21.27 18.55
N SER A 606 9.01 20.31 18.99
CA SER A 606 9.43 19.16 18.20
C SER A 606 8.32 18.11 18.06
N HIS A 607 7.17 18.28 18.72
CA HIS A 607 5.96 17.49 18.51
C HIS A 607 4.93 18.29 17.69
N ILE A 608 4.45 17.74 16.57
CA ILE A 608 3.59 18.45 15.61
C ILE A 608 2.32 19.03 16.24
N ALA A 609 1.69 18.30 17.16
CA ALA A 609 0.50 18.78 17.88
C ALA A 609 0.73 20.12 18.59
N SER A 610 1.92 20.32 19.20
CA SER A 610 2.22 21.54 19.95
C SER A 610 2.34 22.77 19.05
N LEU A 611 2.87 22.58 17.84
CA LEU A 611 2.99 23.63 16.86
C LEU A 611 1.63 24.00 16.25
N LEU A 612 0.76 23.02 16.01
CA LEU A 612 -0.60 23.27 15.52
C LEU A 612 -1.44 24.07 16.53
N PHE A 613 -1.38 23.71 17.82
CA PHE A 613 -2.04 24.49 18.86
C PHE A 613 -1.48 25.90 19.03
N LEU A 614 -0.19 26.10 18.77
CA LEU A 614 0.39 27.45 18.70
C LEU A 614 -0.22 28.23 17.52
N PHE A 615 -0.34 27.64 16.33
CA PHE A 615 -0.97 28.29 15.18
C PHE A 615 -2.45 28.61 15.43
N PHE A 616 -3.21 27.72 16.06
CA PHE A 616 -4.58 28.01 16.49
C PHE A 616 -4.63 29.19 17.46
N SER A 617 -3.73 29.21 18.44
CA SER A 617 -3.66 30.29 19.42
C SER A 617 -3.31 31.62 18.74
N LEU A 618 -2.36 31.63 17.80
CA LEU A 618 -1.97 32.82 17.05
C LEU A 618 -3.11 33.34 16.15
N LYS A 619 -3.77 32.45 15.38
CA LYS A 619 -4.90 32.80 14.51
C LYS A 619 -6.07 33.40 15.29
N ARG A 620 -6.32 32.89 16.50
CA ARG A 620 -7.43 33.30 17.36
C ARG A 620 -7.06 34.42 18.36
N GLY A 621 -5.81 34.88 18.38
CA GLY A 621 -5.33 35.88 19.34
C GLY A 621 -5.36 35.42 20.81
N GLN A 622 -5.20 34.12 21.05
CA GLN A 622 -5.32 33.48 22.35
C GLN A 622 -3.98 33.38 23.09
N LYS A 623 -4.03 33.29 24.42
CA LYS A 623 -2.81 33.13 25.23
C LYS A 623 -2.38 31.66 25.26
N TYR A 624 -1.14 31.39 24.84
CA TYR A 624 -0.51 30.07 24.90
C TYR A 624 0.54 30.01 26.02
N ILE A 625 0.38 29.06 26.94
CA ILE A 625 1.30 28.80 28.05
C ILE A 625 2.22 27.65 27.64
N MET A 626 3.48 27.99 27.40
CA MET A 626 4.54 27.04 27.04
C MET A 626 5.37 26.65 28.27
N PHE A 627 5.75 25.37 28.35
CA PHE A 627 6.73 24.89 29.33
C PHE A 627 8.10 24.70 28.67
N SER A 628 9.15 25.30 29.24
CA SER A 628 10.53 25.14 28.76
C SER A 628 11.08 23.74 29.04
N ARG A 629 10.67 23.12 30.15
CA ARG A 629 10.89 21.71 30.48
C ARG A 629 9.64 21.17 31.15
N TYR A 630 9.04 20.14 30.56
CA TYR A 630 7.84 19.54 31.10
C TYR A 630 8.16 18.46 32.15
N HIS A 631 7.56 18.63 33.32
CA HIS A 631 7.39 17.58 34.32
C HIS A 631 5.90 17.57 34.70
N HIS A 632 5.33 16.43 35.04
CA HIS A 632 3.89 16.37 35.31
C HIS A 632 3.47 17.28 36.48
N ASP A 633 4.36 17.48 37.46
CA ASP A 633 4.07 18.26 38.68
C ASP A 633 3.90 19.77 38.42
N ILE A 634 4.35 20.31 37.29
CA ILE A 634 4.22 21.75 36.97
C ILE A 634 2.91 22.10 36.26
N LEU A 635 2.11 21.10 35.88
CA LEU A 635 0.91 21.28 35.06
C LEU A 635 -0.20 22.02 35.82
N PHE A 636 -0.65 21.48 36.96
CA PHE A 636 -1.70 22.09 37.77
C PHE A 636 -1.30 23.45 38.40
N PRO A 637 -0.07 23.64 38.91
CA PRO A 637 0.40 24.97 39.31
C PRO A 637 0.30 26.01 38.19
N ALA A 638 0.57 25.62 36.94
CA ALA A 638 0.46 26.54 35.81
C ALA A 638 -1.00 26.84 35.45
N VAL A 639 -1.89 25.83 35.49
CA VAL A 639 -3.33 26.04 35.31
C VAL A 639 -3.87 27.03 36.35
N GLU A 640 -3.53 26.84 37.61
CA GLU A 640 -3.95 27.71 38.72
C GLU A 640 -3.39 29.14 38.58
N LYS A 641 -2.07 29.26 38.32
CA LYS A 641 -1.38 30.56 38.24
C LYS A 641 -1.86 31.39 37.06
N TYR A 642 -1.99 30.78 35.89
CA TYR A 642 -2.33 31.49 34.66
C TYR A 642 -3.82 31.41 34.31
N LYS A 643 -4.61 30.75 35.17
CA LYS A 643 -6.05 30.52 34.98
C LYS A 643 -6.35 29.91 33.61
N ALA A 644 -5.62 28.85 33.27
CA ALA A 644 -5.80 28.16 32.00
C ALA A 644 -7.23 27.61 31.89
N THR A 645 -7.82 27.79 30.71
CA THR A 645 -9.19 27.38 30.38
C THR A 645 -9.24 26.09 29.57
N HIS A 646 -8.18 25.86 28.79
CA HIS A 646 -8.01 24.71 27.91
C HIS A 646 -6.67 24.05 28.23
N LEU A 647 -6.67 22.73 28.33
CA LEU A 647 -5.46 21.96 28.65
C LEU A 647 -5.29 20.84 27.63
N VAL A 648 -4.14 20.79 26.98
CA VAL A 648 -3.78 19.76 26.00
C VAL A 648 -2.78 18.79 26.63
N ILE A 649 -3.14 17.50 26.68
CA ILE A 649 -2.33 16.44 27.31
C ILE A 649 -2.33 15.14 26.50
N PHE A 650 -1.46 14.20 26.89
CA PHE A 650 -1.30 12.87 26.27
C PHE A 650 -1.78 11.78 27.23
N PRO A 651 -2.09 10.57 26.74
CA PRO A 651 -2.45 9.45 27.61
C PRO A 651 -1.47 9.19 28.76
N SER A 652 -0.16 9.39 28.56
CA SER A 652 0.84 9.27 29.63
C SER A 652 0.64 10.28 30.77
N THR A 653 0.23 11.52 30.44
CA THR A 653 -0.10 12.54 31.43
C THR A 653 -1.44 12.26 32.11
N VAL A 654 -2.42 11.73 31.37
CA VAL A 654 -3.69 11.24 31.97
C VAL A 654 -3.39 10.17 33.01
N ILE A 655 -2.55 9.19 32.66
CA ILE A 655 -2.11 8.15 33.58
C ILE A 655 -1.42 8.80 34.79
N HIS A 656 -0.49 9.74 34.61
CA HIS A 656 0.13 10.42 35.76
C HIS A 656 -0.89 11.14 36.65
N ILE A 657 -1.88 11.83 36.06
CA ILE A 657 -2.95 12.51 36.80
C ILE A 657 -3.75 11.48 37.62
N CYS A 658 -4.09 10.35 37.03
CA CYS A 658 -4.79 9.25 37.72
C CYS A 658 -3.93 8.62 38.84
N LYS A 659 -2.61 8.57 38.66
CA LYS A 659 -1.63 7.94 39.57
C LYS A 659 -1.29 8.78 40.78
N LYS A 660 -0.83 10.01 40.55
CA LYS A 660 -0.08 10.81 41.53
C LYS A 660 -0.65 12.19 41.78
N ALA A 661 -1.45 12.74 40.86
CA ALA A 661 -1.88 14.12 40.99
C ALA A 661 -3.10 14.24 41.91
N ASP A 662 -2.91 14.91 43.05
CA ASP A 662 -4.02 15.32 43.91
C ASP A 662 -4.61 16.63 43.37
N SER A 663 -5.55 16.52 42.43
CA SER A 663 -6.22 17.66 41.81
C SER A 663 -6.89 18.59 42.82
N LYS A 664 -7.21 18.11 44.04
CA LYS A 664 -7.81 18.90 45.11
C LYS A 664 -6.85 19.93 45.72
N LYS A 665 -5.54 19.80 45.52
CA LYS A 665 -4.53 20.73 46.04
C LYS A 665 -4.46 22.06 45.28
N TYR A 666 -5.07 22.13 44.10
CA TYR A 666 -4.94 23.27 43.20
C TYR A 666 -6.31 23.82 42.82
N ASP A 667 -6.45 25.13 42.65
CA ASP A 667 -7.64 25.77 42.10
C ASP A 667 -7.68 25.60 40.57
N LEU A 668 -8.45 24.60 40.14
CA LEU A 668 -8.66 24.26 38.72
C LEU A 668 -10.00 24.77 38.15
N HIS A 669 -10.73 25.66 38.85
CA HIS A 669 -12.06 26.12 38.39
C HIS A 669 -12.04 26.89 37.06
N SER A 670 -10.87 27.43 36.67
CA SER A 670 -10.73 28.06 35.36
C SER A 670 -10.76 27.06 34.21
N LEU A 671 -10.42 25.79 34.46
CA LEU A 671 -10.25 24.75 33.45
C LEU A 671 -11.62 24.21 33.01
N ARG A 672 -12.01 24.52 31.77
CA ARG A 672 -13.30 24.14 31.18
C ARG A 672 -13.18 22.95 30.23
N THR A 673 -12.08 22.90 29.50
CA THR A 673 -11.88 21.96 28.40
C THR A 673 -10.57 21.19 28.57
N LEU A 674 -10.64 19.87 28.45
CA LEU A 674 -9.48 18.99 28.40
C LEU A 674 -9.41 18.26 27.06
N ILE A 675 -8.29 18.40 26.37
CA ILE A 675 -8.02 17.78 25.08
C ILE A 675 -6.93 16.71 25.26
N VAL A 676 -7.26 15.46 24.94
CA VAL A 676 -6.32 14.33 24.98
C VAL A 676 -5.98 13.93 23.55
N SER A 677 -4.68 13.87 23.22
CA SER A 677 -4.22 13.56 21.86
C SER A 677 -2.93 12.74 21.77
N GLY A 678 -2.56 12.34 20.55
CA GLY A 678 -1.33 11.64 20.19
C GLY A 678 -1.34 10.12 20.39
N ALA A 679 -2.34 9.59 21.10
CA ALA A 679 -2.61 8.16 21.22
C ALA A 679 -4.04 7.94 21.75
N PRO A 680 -4.66 6.78 21.47
CA PRO A 680 -6.02 6.48 21.95
C PRO A 680 -6.08 6.42 23.49
N LEU A 681 -7.19 6.91 24.06
CA LEU A 681 -7.49 6.79 25.48
C LEU A 681 -8.75 5.94 25.66
N SER A 682 -8.66 4.86 26.43
CA SER A 682 -9.79 3.98 26.66
C SER A 682 -10.93 4.68 27.40
N TYR A 683 -12.17 4.25 27.13
CA TYR A 683 -13.38 4.82 27.75
C TYR A 683 -13.34 4.77 29.29
N ASN A 684 -12.82 3.68 29.87
CA ASN A 684 -12.70 3.52 31.31
C ASN A 684 -11.69 4.51 31.92
N MET A 685 -10.56 4.74 31.24
CA MET A 685 -9.59 5.75 31.67
C MET A 685 -10.17 7.15 31.59
N GLU A 686 -10.98 7.43 30.57
CA GLU A 686 -11.68 8.70 30.44
C GLU A 686 -12.68 8.93 31.59
N LYS A 687 -13.43 7.90 31.99
CA LYS A 687 -14.31 7.95 33.18
C LYS A 687 -13.53 8.30 34.45
N VAL A 688 -12.39 7.65 34.68
CA VAL A 688 -11.53 7.94 35.85
C VAL A 688 -11.10 9.40 35.83
N LEU A 689 -10.65 9.90 34.67
CA LEU A 689 -10.19 11.26 34.51
C LEU A 689 -11.29 12.29 34.76
N ARG A 690 -12.51 12.04 34.25
CA ARG A 690 -13.71 12.86 34.53
C ARG A 690 -14.04 12.91 36.01
N ALA A 691 -13.96 11.77 36.70
CA ALA A 691 -14.18 11.73 38.14
C ALA A 691 -13.13 12.51 38.93
N ARG A 692 -11.87 12.57 38.44
CA ARG A 692 -10.77 13.31 39.07
C ARG A 692 -10.79 14.81 38.79
N LEU A 693 -11.43 15.23 37.69
CA LEU A 693 -11.53 16.60 37.22
C LEU A 693 -13.01 17.01 37.00
N PRO A 694 -13.84 17.04 38.06
CA PRO A 694 -15.29 17.23 37.93
C PRO A 694 -15.70 18.62 37.43
N ASN A 695 -14.81 19.61 37.51
CA ASN A 695 -15.06 20.98 37.05
C ASN A 695 -14.86 21.15 35.54
N VAL A 696 -14.27 20.16 34.86
CA VAL A 696 -14.07 20.18 33.42
C VAL A 696 -15.38 19.75 32.76
N SER A 697 -16.06 20.70 32.12
CA SER A 697 -17.35 20.46 31.46
C SER A 697 -17.19 19.79 30.09
N ASP A 698 -16.06 20.01 29.44
CA ASP A 698 -15.83 19.57 28.06
C ASP A 698 -14.56 18.71 27.96
N PHE A 699 -14.72 17.49 27.47
CA PHE A 699 -13.63 16.53 27.30
C PHE A 699 -13.62 16.10 25.85
N CYS A 700 -12.47 16.29 25.21
CA CYS A 700 -12.27 15.98 23.80
C CYS A 700 -11.11 14.99 23.66
N GLN A 701 -11.34 13.91 22.92
CA GLN A 701 -10.26 13.12 22.36
C GLN A 701 -10.08 13.50 20.90
N CYS A 702 -8.84 13.57 20.44
CA CYS A 702 -8.51 13.73 19.03
C CYS A 702 -7.27 12.92 18.70
N TYR A 703 -7.26 12.27 17.55
CA TYR A 703 -6.15 11.42 17.14
C TYR A 703 -5.37 12.03 15.97
N GLY A 704 -4.05 11.91 16.09
CA GLY A 704 -3.07 12.32 15.12
C GLY A 704 -1.75 11.59 15.39
N SER A 705 -0.98 11.36 14.34
CA SER A 705 0.35 10.76 14.42
C SER A 705 1.38 11.76 13.89
N THR A 706 2.69 11.47 14.04
CA THR A 706 3.69 12.36 13.42
C THR A 706 3.40 12.39 11.93
N GLU A 707 3.24 11.20 11.36
CA GLU A 707 2.96 10.73 9.99
C GLU A 707 1.70 11.32 9.35
N GLY A 708 0.59 11.29 10.08
CA GLY A 708 -0.72 11.74 9.63
C GLY A 708 -1.08 13.14 10.08
N THR A 709 -0.21 13.80 10.85
CA THR A 709 -0.45 15.12 11.47
C THR A 709 -1.67 15.10 12.39
N TRP A 710 -2.85 15.44 11.87
CA TRP A 710 -4.11 15.49 12.59
C TRP A 710 -5.14 14.74 11.76
N LEU A 711 -5.62 13.61 12.29
CA LEU A 711 -6.40 12.65 11.50
C LEU A 711 -7.90 12.71 11.84
N THR A 712 -8.22 13.02 13.09
CA THR A 712 -9.61 13.09 13.56
C THR A 712 -9.83 14.31 14.44
N PHE A 713 -11.05 14.83 14.45
CA PHE A 713 -11.44 15.95 15.28
C PHE A 713 -12.86 15.79 15.84
N ARG A 714 -13.26 16.74 16.69
CA ARG A 714 -14.62 16.85 17.22
C ARG A 714 -15.57 17.39 16.14
N GLY A 715 -16.38 16.53 15.52
CA GLY A 715 -17.40 17.00 14.57
C GLY A 715 -18.47 17.87 15.23
N ASN A 716 -18.66 19.12 14.77
CA ASN A 716 -19.78 20.04 15.07
C ASN A 716 -20.42 19.96 16.47
N GLY A 717 -19.63 19.86 17.54
CA GLY A 717 -20.13 19.79 18.92
C GLY A 717 -20.61 18.41 19.37
N CYS A 718 -20.61 17.41 18.49
CA CYS A 718 -20.91 16.02 18.81
C CYS A 718 -19.69 15.32 19.43
N TYR A 719 -19.89 14.70 20.58
CA TYR A 719 -18.87 13.94 21.30
C TYR A 719 -19.45 12.57 21.67
N LYS A 720 -18.74 11.51 21.32
CA LYS A 720 -19.11 10.12 21.64
C LYS A 720 -18.05 9.52 22.57
N PRO A 721 -18.42 9.07 23.79
CA PRO A 721 -17.44 8.57 24.73
C PRO A 721 -16.62 7.38 24.23
N GLY A 722 -15.31 7.43 24.43
CA GLY A 722 -14.37 6.43 23.93
C GLY A 722 -14.02 6.54 22.43
N SER A 723 -14.63 7.46 21.70
CA SER A 723 -14.25 7.76 20.31
C SER A 723 -13.06 8.72 20.26
N ILE A 724 -12.23 8.59 19.24
CA ILE A 724 -11.16 9.55 18.90
C ILE A 724 -11.66 10.73 18.03
N GLY A 725 -12.96 10.77 17.72
CA GLY A 725 -13.57 11.79 16.86
C GLY A 725 -13.94 11.26 15.49
N ILE A 726 -14.27 12.19 14.58
CA ILE A 726 -14.63 11.95 13.19
C ILE A 726 -13.42 12.31 12.30
N PRO A 727 -13.16 11.60 11.18
CA PRO A 727 -12.08 11.94 10.26
C PRO A 727 -12.15 13.39 9.77
N TYR A 728 -10.99 14.05 9.67
CA TYR A 728 -10.90 15.40 9.11
C TYR A 728 -11.12 15.34 7.58
N PRO A 729 -11.85 16.31 6.97
CA PRO A 729 -11.94 16.40 5.52
C PRO A 729 -10.54 16.61 4.91
N LEU A 730 -10.24 15.95 3.78
CA LEU A 730 -9.03 16.16 2.98
C LEU A 730 -7.70 15.66 3.58
N VAL A 731 -7.72 14.68 4.48
CA VAL A 731 -6.49 14.06 4.98
C VAL A 731 -5.88 13.13 3.92
N VAL A 732 -4.75 13.55 3.35
CA VAL A 732 -3.82 12.69 2.59
C VAL A 732 -2.43 12.88 3.20
N ALA A 733 -1.80 11.78 3.64
CA ALA A 733 -0.53 11.79 4.37
C ALA A 733 0.66 11.42 3.46
N LYS A 734 1.85 11.96 3.76
CA LYS A 734 3.10 11.57 3.10
C LYS A 734 4.12 11.11 4.12
N GLU A 735 4.39 9.81 4.13
CA GLU A 735 5.55 9.22 4.80
C GLU A 735 6.13 8.04 4.01
N THR A 736 7.19 7.42 4.53
CA THR A 736 7.98 6.37 3.87
C THR A 736 7.13 5.21 3.35
N ARG A 737 7.58 4.57 2.26
CA ARG A 737 6.92 3.41 1.60
C ARG A 737 6.60 2.21 2.51
N GLU A 738 7.17 2.16 3.72
CA GLU A 738 6.89 1.13 4.73
C GLU A 738 5.65 1.44 5.61
N THR A 739 5.02 2.61 5.44
CA THR A 739 4.01 3.14 6.37
C THR A 739 2.75 3.63 5.65
N LEU A 740 2.84 3.83 4.33
CA LEU A 740 1.71 4.11 3.46
C LEU A 740 1.29 2.83 2.72
N HIS A 741 0.00 2.63 2.59
CA HIS A 741 -0.60 1.78 1.57
C HIS A 741 -0.29 2.38 0.20
N GLU A 742 -0.26 1.54 -0.82
CA GLU A 742 0.22 1.89 -2.15
C GLU A 742 -0.70 2.90 -2.91
N ASP A 743 -1.88 3.17 -2.36
CA ASP A 743 -2.88 4.18 -2.76
C ASP A 743 -2.77 5.50 -1.96
N GLY A 744 -1.76 5.66 -1.11
CA GLY A 744 -1.48 6.88 -0.34
C GLY A 744 -2.16 6.97 1.03
N TYR A 745 -2.89 5.95 1.46
CA TYR A 745 -3.45 5.88 2.81
C TYR A 745 -2.39 5.50 3.84
N LEU A 746 -2.47 6.04 5.06
CA LEU A 746 -1.51 5.75 6.13
C LEU A 746 -1.94 4.52 6.93
N TYR A 747 -1.07 3.50 7.02
CA TYR A 747 -1.22 2.45 8.01
C TYR A 747 -0.88 3.01 9.38
N THR A 748 -1.91 3.29 10.18
CA THR A 748 -1.74 3.80 11.55
C THR A 748 -1.10 2.78 12.48
N GLY A 749 -1.22 1.47 12.15
CA GLY A 749 -0.84 0.35 13.00
C GLY A 749 -1.75 0.18 14.24
N ASP A 750 -2.90 0.84 14.23
CA ASP A 750 -3.91 0.83 15.28
C ASP A 750 -5.13 -0.02 14.84
N TYR A 751 -5.65 -0.84 15.75
CA TYR A 751 -6.85 -1.65 15.56
C TYR A 751 -8.07 -0.89 16.05
N GLY A 752 -9.10 -0.79 15.23
CA GLY A 752 -10.27 0.02 15.53
C GLY A 752 -11.43 -0.23 14.57
N TYR A 753 -12.55 0.44 14.86
CA TYR A 753 -13.75 0.40 14.01
C TYR A 753 -14.36 1.80 13.92
N MET A 754 -15.17 2.01 12.88
CA MET A 754 -16.00 3.19 12.72
C MET A 754 -17.46 2.77 12.85
N ASP A 755 -18.24 3.53 13.60
CA ASP A 755 -19.67 3.26 13.73
C ASP A 755 -20.49 3.89 12.60
N GLN A 756 -21.81 3.64 12.63
CA GLN A 756 -22.76 4.14 11.64
C GLN A 756 -22.89 5.68 11.62
N ASP A 757 -22.48 6.35 12.70
CA ASP A 757 -22.52 7.80 12.85
C ASP A 757 -21.18 8.46 12.41
N GLY A 758 -20.21 7.66 11.96
CA GLY A 758 -18.89 8.11 11.50
C GLY A 758 -17.87 8.35 12.62
N PHE A 759 -18.15 7.96 13.86
CA PHE A 759 -17.18 8.06 14.96
C PHE A 759 -16.17 6.92 14.91
N CYS A 760 -14.89 7.26 14.97
CA CYS A 760 -13.81 6.29 15.00
C CYS A 760 -13.49 5.87 16.44
N PHE A 761 -13.25 4.58 16.65
CA PHE A 761 -12.86 3.98 17.93
C PHE A 761 -11.59 3.18 17.72
N VAL A 762 -10.53 3.52 18.45
CA VAL A 762 -9.29 2.74 18.44
C VAL A 762 -9.23 1.94 19.73
N ARG A 763 -9.08 0.62 19.60
CA ARG A 763 -9.00 -0.31 20.72
C ARG A 763 -7.58 -0.51 21.23
N ASP A 764 -6.62 -0.81 20.35
CA ASP A 764 -5.21 -0.92 20.72
C ASP A 764 -4.29 -0.88 19.50
N ARG A 765 -2.97 -1.00 19.69
CA ARG A 765 -2.02 -1.24 18.59
C ARG A 765 -2.17 -2.68 18.10
N ILE A 766 -2.22 -2.89 16.79
CA ILE A 766 -2.36 -4.24 16.18
C ILE A 766 -1.31 -5.20 16.74
N LYS A 767 -0.06 -4.73 16.86
CA LYS A 767 1.07 -5.50 17.40
C LYS A 767 1.04 -5.77 18.91
N ASP A 768 0.18 -5.08 19.65
CA ASP A 768 0.03 -5.25 21.11
C ASP A 768 -1.21 -6.09 21.46
N LEU A 769 -2.02 -6.49 20.48
CA LEU A 769 -3.21 -7.33 20.69
C LEU A 769 -2.82 -8.70 21.24
N ILE A 770 -3.65 -9.20 22.16
CA ILE A 770 -3.50 -10.53 22.74
C ILE A 770 -4.49 -11.43 22.01
N ILE A 771 -3.96 -12.32 21.17
CA ILE A 771 -4.74 -13.19 20.31
C ILE A 771 -4.65 -14.61 20.84
N ARG A 772 -5.81 -15.26 21.01
CA ARG A 772 -5.91 -16.69 21.33
C ARG A 772 -7.04 -17.34 20.55
N GLU A 773 -6.98 -18.65 20.42
CA GLU A 773 -8.03 -19.46 19.84
C GLU A 773 -8.77 -20.22 20.95
N GLU A 774 -10.10 -20.15 20.92
CA GLU A 774 -10.96 -20.87 21.87
C GLU A 774 -12.16 -21.43 21.11
N GLN A 775 -12.30 -22.77 21.11
CA GLN A 775 -13.37 -23.49 20.42
C GLN A 775 -13.48 -23.20 18.91
N GLY A 776 -12.46 -22.59 18.29
CA GLY A 776 -12.43 -22.29 16.86
C GLY A 776 -12.63 -20.86 16.48
N LEU A 777 -12.88 -20.02 17.49
CA LEU A 777 -12.97 -18.59 17.34
C LEU A 777 -11.63 -17.97 17.72
N GLU A 778 -11.16 -17.09 16.85
CA GLU A 778 -10.10 -16.15 17.23
C GLU A 778 -10.70 -15.12 18.21
N ILE A 779 -10.18 -15.14 19.43
CA ILE A 779 -10.48 -14.17 20.47
C ILE A 779 -9.36 -13.14 20.50
N ILE A 780 -9.71 -11.91 20.13
CA ILE A 780 -8.83 -10.75 20.17
C ILE A 780 -9.10 -9.95 21.44
N VAL A 781 -8.10 -9.82 22.30
CA VAL A 781 -8.17 -9.04 23.54
C VAL A 781 -7.25 -7.84 23.44
N ALA A 782 -7.81 -6.65 23.64
CA ALA A 782 -7.05 -5.40 23.74
C ALA A 782 -6.55 -5.18 25.18
N PRO A 783 -5.22 -5.15 25.44
CA PRO A 783 -4.68 -4.89 26.77
C PRO A 783 -5.24 -3.63 27.45
N SER A 784 -5.45 -2.56 26.68
CA SER A 784 -5.90 -1.27 27.19
C SER A 784 -7.30 -1.31 27.83
N GLU A 785 -8.16 -2.26 27.45
CA GLU A 785 -9.50 -2.45 28.02
C GLU A 785 -9.39 -2.94 29.47
N ILE A 786 -8.53 -3.94 29.70
CA ILE A 786 -8.28 -4.53 31.01
C ILE A 786 -7.49 -3.57 31.91
N GLU A 787 -6.47 -2.89 31.36
CA GLU A 787 -5.73 -1.85 32.06
C GLU A 787 -6.70 -0.76 32.56
N GLY A 788 -7.61 -0.29 31.70
CA GLY A 788 -8.61 0.71 32.04
C GLY A 788 -9.50 0.30 33.22
N VAL A 789 -9.86 -0.99 33.31
CA VAL A 789 -10.60 -1.53 34.45
C VAL A 789 -9.74 -1.57 35.70
N LEU A 790 -8.51 -2.09 35.62
CA LEU A 790 -7.59 -2.11 36.77
C LEU A 790 -7.38 -0.71 37.37
N TYR A 791 -7.36 0.33 36.55
CA TYR A 791 -7.24 1.73 37.00
C TYR A 791 -8.48 2.27 37.74
N LEU A 792 -9.64 1.61 37.65
CA LEU A 792 -10.82 1.96 38.45
C LEU A 792 -10.69 1.49 39.91
N HIS A 793 -9.83 0.51 40.19
CA HIS A 793 -9.65 0.00 41.54
C HIS A 793 -8.85 0.99 42.42
N PRO A 794 -9.33 1.33 43.64
CA PRO A 794 -8.71 2.36 44.47
C PRO A 794 -7.25 2.07 44.83
N ASP A 795 -6.91 0.79 44.96
CA ASP A 795 -5.59 0.32 45.42
C ASP A 795 -4.55 0.14 44.31
N VAL A 796 -4.94 0.27 43.04
CA VAL A 796 -4.04 0.14 41.89
C VAL A 796 -3.35 1.48 41.63
N MET A 797 -2.02 1.51 41.69
CA MET A 797 -1.22 2.66 41.24
C MET A 797 -0.86 2.52 39.77
N SER A 798 -0.51 1.35 39.28
CA SER A 798 -0.15 1.16 37.86
C SER A 798 -0.51 -0.22 37.40
N ALA A 799 -0.89 -0.37 36.14
CA ALA A 799 -1.11 -1.67 35.52
C ALA A 799 -0.52 -1.70 34.12
N ALA A 800 -0.03 -2.88 33.72
CA ALA A 800 0.36 -3.23 32.36
C ALA A 800 -0.18 -4.62 32.06
N VAL A 801 -0.90 -4.76 30.96
CA VAL A 801 -1.46 -6.03 30.49
C VAL A 801 -0.70 -6.49 29.26
N TYR A 802 -0.40 -7.79 29.21
CA TYR A 802 0.38 -8.42 28.15
C TYR A 802 -0.02 -9.90 28.01
N GLY A 803 0.22 -10.47 26.82
CA GLY A 803 -0.12 -11.85 26.51
C GLY A 803 0.92 -12.83 27.06
N VAL A 804 0.47 -13.92 27.67
CA VAL A 804 1.32 -15.03 28.10
C VAL A 804 0.76 -16.37 27.63
N PRO A 805 1.61 -17.38 27.35
CA PRO A 805 1.11 -18.70 26.99
C PRO A 805 0.39 -19.35 28.19
N ALA A 806 -0.69 -20.08 27.91
CA ALA A 806 -1.42 -20.86 28.90
C ALA A 806 -1.60 -22.32 28.45
N VAL A 807 -1.64 -23.23 29.42
CA VAL A 807 -1.78 -24.66 29.15
C VAL A 807 -3.16 -24.94 28.56
N GLY A 808 -3.19 -25.61 27.41
CA GLY A 808 -4.44 -26.00 26.75
C GLY A 808 -5.14 -24.87 26.00
N ILE A 809 -4.48 -23.72 25.81
CA ILE A 809 -4.98 -22.59 25.02
C ILE A 809 -3.96 -22.32 23.92
N ASN A 810 -4.42 -22.30 22.67
CA ASN A 810 -3.60 -21.89 21.55
C ASN A 810 -3.54 -20.34 21.46
N GLY A 811 -2.34 -19.78 21.34
CA GLY A 811 -2.10 -18.33 21.44
C GLY A 811 -1.81 -17.83 22.86
N PHE A 812 -2.19 -16.58 23.16
CA PHE A 812 -1.84 -15.89 24.40
C PHE A 812 -3.06 -15.48 25.22
N VAL A 813 -3.01 -15.69 26.54
CA VAL A 813 -4.01 -15.18 27.47
C VAL A 813 -3.53 -13.90 28.15
N PRO A 814 -4.45 -13.01 28.55
CA PRO A 814 -4.06 -11.76 29.21
C PRO A 814 -3.56 -12.03 30.63
N ARG A 815 -2.40 -11.44 30.94
CA ARG A 815 -1.80 -11.34 32.28
C ARG A 815 -1.57 -9.87 32.62
N ALA A 816 -1.69 -9.52 33.89
CA ALA A 816 -1.41 -8.17 34.39
C ALA A 816 -0.20 -8.12 35.32
N SER A 817 0.65 -7.12 35.15
CA SER A 817 1.59 -6.69 36.19
C SER A 817 1.09 -5.37 36.79
N VAL A 818 0.95 -5.35 38.11
CA VAL A 818 0.36 -4.23 38.86
C VAL A 818 1.37 -3.66 39.86
N ILE A 819 1.38 -2.34 40.01
CA ILE A 819 1.99 -1.67 41.15
C ILE A 819 0.86 -1.17 42.05
N LYS A 820 0.91 -1.53 43.33
CA LYS A 820 -0.06 -1.08 44.34
C LYS A 820 0.21 0.36 44.77
N ARG A 821 -0.81 1.02 45.31
CA ARG A 821 -0.61 2.26 46.08
C ARG A 821 0.10 1.96 47.39
N ASP A 822 0.80 2.96 47.92
CA ASP A 822 1.46 2.87 49.22
C ASP A 822 0.44 2.44 50.30
N GLU A 823 0.85 1.53 51.18
CA GLU A 823 0.03 0.97 52.28
C GLU A 823 -1.17 0.07 51.87
N SER A 824 -1.32 -0.28 50.58
CA SER A 824 -2.38 -1.19 50.13
C SER A 824 -2.12 -2.68 50.45
N ASN A 825 -3.16 -3.33 50.98
CA ASN A 825 -3.20 -4.76 51.30
C ASN A 825 -3.92 -5.62 50.25
N VAL A 826 -4.29 -5.04 49.08
CA VAL A 826 -4.99 -5.75 48.02
C VAL A 826 -4.21 -6.99 47.55
N GLN A 827 -4.92 -8.09 47.35
CA GLN A 827 -4.36 -9.37 46.91
C GLN A 827 -4.54 -9.58 45.41
N GLU A 828 -3.75 -10.48 44.81
CA GLU A 828 -3.81 -10.77 43.37
C GLU A 828 -5.20 -11.27 42.95
N GLN A 829 -5.77 -12.19 43.71
CA GLN A 829 -7.09 -12.76 43.44
C GLN A 829 -8.20 -11.72 43.49
N GLU A 830 -8.13 -10.77 44.43
CA GLU A 830 -9.12 -9.69 44.56
C GLU A 830 -9.16 -8.81 43.31
N LEU A 831 -8.00 -8.50 42.73
CA LEU A 831 -7.93 -7.73 41.48
C LEU A 831 -8.36 -8.55 40.25
N ILE A 832 -8.08 -9.86 40.22
CA ILE A 832 -8.55 -10.76 39.16
C ILE A 832 -10.08 -10.85 39.18
N ASP A 833 -10.67 -11.04 40.36
CA ASP A 833 -12.13 -11.11 40.54
C ASP A 833 -12.80 -9.78 40.21
N PHE A 834 -12.17 -8.66 40.63
CA PHE A 834 -12.62 -7.31 40.28
C PHE A 834 -12.64 -7.09 38.76
N VAL A 835 -11.57 -7.47 38.05
CA VAL A 835 -11.52 -7.39 36.59
C VAL A 835 -12.60 -8.27 35.98
N ALA A 836 -12.70 -9.54 36.40
CA ALA A 836 -13.67 -10.49 35.87
C ALA A 836 -15.13 -10.04 36.05
N GLY A 837 -15.44 -9.31 37.13
CA GLY A 837 -16.77 -8.72 37.35
C GLY A 837 -17.09 -7.51 36.46
N CYS A 838 -16.09 -6.94 35.77
CA CYS A 838 -16.20 -5.69 35.01
C CYS A 838 -15.95 -5.83 33.50
N VAL A 839 -15.45 -6.97 33.03
CA VAL A 839 -15.07 -7.22 31.63
C VAL A 839 -15.83 -8.42 31.04
N SER A 840 -15.80 -8.57 29.70
CA SER A 840 -16.35 -9.77 29.05
C SER A 840 -15.54 -11.01 29.40
N PRO A 841 -16.13 -12.23 29.30
CA PRO A 841 -15.41 -13.47 29.57
C PRO A 841 -14.07 -13.60 28.82
N GLU A 842 -14.01 -13.06 27.60
CA GLU A 842 -12.79 -13.05 26.80
C GLU A 842 -11.63 -12.27 27.44
N CYS A 843 -11.94 -11.20 28.18
CA CYS A 843 -10.97 -10.26 28.74
C CYS A 843 -10.51 -10.60 30.17
N VAL A 844 -10.94 -11.74 30.71
CA VAL A 844 -10.54 -12.19 32.05
C VAL A 844 -9.05 -12.51 32.09
N LEU A 845 -8.37 -12.15 33.18
CA LEU A 845 -6.93 -12.37 33.40
C LEU A 845 -6.58 -13.86 33.63
N LEU A 846 -6.80 -14.71 32.63
CA LEU A 846 -6.49 -16.14 32.67
C LEU A 846 -4.99 -16.41 32.86
N GLY A 847 -4.13 -15.49 32.40
CA GLY A 847 -2.69 -15.53 32.64
C GLY A 847 -2.29 -15.10 34.05
N GLY A 848 -3.25 -14.73 34.89
CA GLY A 848 -3.07 -14.28 36.27
C GLY A 848 -2.60 -12.82 36.40
N LEU A 849 -2.18 -12.48 37.61
CA LEU A 849 -1.68 -11.16 37.97
C LEU A 849 -0.39 -11.29 38.78
N GLU A 850 0.47 -10.27 38.77
CA GLU A 850 1.56 -10.14 39.74
C GLU A 850 1.75 -8.70 40.19
N PHE A 851 2.34 -8.54 41.38
CA PHE A 851 2.80 -7.26 41.86
C PHE A 851 4.27 -7.00 41.54
N LEU A 852 4.56 -5.83 40.96
CA LEU A 852 5.92 -5.35 40.67
C LEU A 852 6.20 -4.06 41.44
N SER A 853 7.49 -3.81 41.72
CA SER A 853 7.94 -2.52 42.28
C SER A 853 8.01 -1.41 41.23
N ALA A 854 8.19 -1.77 39.96
CA ALA A 854 8.19 -0.86 38.82
C ALA A 854 7.76 -1.58 37.54
N ILE A 855 7.04 -0.88 36.66
CA ILE A 855 6.71 -1.37 35.32
C ILE A 855 7.78 -0.83 34.36
N PRO A 856 8.39 -1.69 33.52
CA PRO A 856 9.41 -1.27 32.57
C PRO A 856 8.79 -0.35 31.51
N MET A 857 9.52 0.71 31.18
CA MET A 857 9.09 1.72 30.22
C MET A 857 10.14 1.87 29.12
N THR A 858 9.68 2.09 27.89
CA THR A 858 10.49 2.52 26.76
C THR A 858 11.08 3.92 27.01
N PRO A 859 12.13 4.34 26.28
CA PRO A 859 12.67 5.71 26.37
C PRO A 859 11.63 6.80 26.08
N ALA A 860 10.57 6.49 25.33
CA ALA A 860 9.45 7.38 25.05
C ALA A 860 8.38 7.40 26.17
N GLY A 861 8.62 6.71 27.29
CA GLY A 861 7.70 6.67 28.43
C GLY A 861 6.45 5.79 28.24
N LYS A 862 6.46 4.87 27.25
CA LYS A 862 5.40 3.86 27.05
C LYS A 862 5.76 2.54 27.74
N VAL A 863 4.79 1.75 28.17
CA VAL A 863 5.02 0.41 28.78
C VAL A 863 5.80 -0.49 27.82
N TYR A 864 6.85 -1.16 28.31
CA TYR A 864 7.63 -2.09 27.52
C TYR A 864 7.13 -3.54 27.70
N ARG A 865 6.02 -3.87 27.05
CA ARG A 865 5.30 -5.16 27.22
C ARG A 865 6.13 -6.39 26.87
N LYS A 866 6.99 -6.30 25.84
CA LYS A 866 7.87 -7.41 25.44
C LYS A 866 8.80 -7.86 26.59
N GLN A 867 9.35 -6.90 27.34
CA GLN A 867 10.22 -7.21 28.48
C GLN A 867 9.45 -7.91 29.62
N LEU A 868 8.18 -7.57 29.85
CA LEU A 868 7.34 -8.24 30.83
C LEU A 868 7.00 -9.69 30.41
N GLN A 869 6.74 -9.89 29.11
CA GLN A 869 6.48 -11.21 28.55
C GLN A 869 7.71 -12.12 28.63
N GLU A 870 8.89 -11.63 28.24
CA GLU A 870 10.17 -12.35 28.31
C GLU A 870 10.52 -12.73 29.76
N ALA A 871 10.35 -11.79 30.70
CA ALA A 871 10.60 -12.04 32.12
C ALA A 871 9.69 -13.14 32.69
N PHE A 872 8.41 -13.17 32.28
CA PHE A 872 7.47 -14.21 32.67
C PHE A 872 7.86 -15.59 32.11
N ILE A 873 8.19 -15.66 30.82
CA ILE A 873 8.60 -16.91 30.16
C ILE A 873 9.88 -17.47 30.81
N ALA A 874 10.87 -16.62 31.09
CA ALA A 874 12.09 -17.03 31.78
C ALA A 874 11.81 -17.60 33.19
N LYS A 875 10.88 -16.99 33.93
CA LYS A 875 10.46 -17.45 35.27
C LYS A 875 9.74 -18.80 35.23
N ILE A 876 8.97 -19.09 34.17
CA ILE A 876 8.36 -20.40 33.95
C ILE A 876 9.42 -21.45 33.62
N LYS A 877 10.34 -21.16 32.69
CA LYS A 877 11.44 -22.08 32.31
C LYS A 877 12.27 -22.49 33.52
N ALA A 878 12.71 -21.52 34.33
CA ALA A 878 13.47 -21.80 35.55
C ALA A 878 12.69 -22.65 36.58
N LYS A 879 11.36 -22.45 36.69
CA LYS A 879 10.50 -23.28 37.58
C LYS A 879 10.35 -24.71 37.07
N LEU A 880 10.27 -24.91 35.76
CA LEU A 880 10.19 -26.24 35.14
C LEU A 880 11.52 -26.99 35.31
N GLU A 881 12.64 -26.32 35.08
CA GLU A 881 14.00 -26.87 35.29
C GLU A 881 14.26 -27.24 36.76
N SER A 882 13.76 -26.45 37.72
CA SER A 882 13.87 -26.76 39.16
C SER A 882 12.95 -27.89 39.67
N ARG A 883 11.98 -28.34 38.85
CA ARG A 883 11.09 -29.47 39.16
C ARG A 883 11.60 -30.80 38.58
N GLU A 884 12.53 -30.74 37.63
CA GLU A 884 13.21 -31.91 37.05
C GLU A 884 14.50 -32.30 37.79
N SER A 885 15.02 -31.42 38.67
CA SER A 885 16.05 -31.71 39.68
C SER A 885 15.44 -32.13 41.01
#